data_AF-A0AAN6VUQ0-F1
#
_entry.id   AF-A0AAN6VUQ0-F1
#
_cell.length_a   1.000
_cell.length_b   1.000
_cell.length_c   1.000
_cell.angle_alpha   90.00
_cell.angle_beta   90.00
_cell.angle_gamma   90.00
#
_symmetry.space_group_name_H-M   'P 1'
#
loop_
_entity.id
_entity.type
_entity.pdbx_description
1 polymer ?
#
loop_
_entity_poly.entity_id
_entity_poly.type
_entity_poly.pdbx_seq_one_letter_code
_entity_poly.pdbx_strand_id
1 'polypeptide(L)'
;MFSRAVRISRAAPLRAAQRAQAASIAARRTVTTNAASAQVDKSSIPESEDEPFHVRLSDESFETYELDPPPYTLEVTKKQLKQMYQDMVIVRQMEMAADRLYKEKKIRGFCHLSTGQEAVAVGIEHAINKSDDVITSYRCHGFAYMRGGTIRSIIGELLGRREGIAYGKGGSMHMFTKGFYGGNGIVGAQVPVGAGLAFAQKYTGSKKATVILYGDGASNQGQVFEAFNMAKLWKLPALFGCENNKYGMGTSAARSSALTDYYKRGQYIPGLKVNGMDVLAVKAAVQYGKQWTEEDNGPLVLEYVTYRYGGHSMSDPGTTYRTREEIQRMRSTNDPIAGLKEHILDWGVAQEDELKAIDKEARSHVNEEVAAAEAMPHPEATPKILFEDIYVPGSEPEFIRGVSGADKFFGQANGAKGKPAPSQQTKLSFATKGGDKAEAKKDVKKEAGLEKEEVEKVESDKETGKKRGRPTKAAAAEKKSKKEVVEDDDVEVAAPVSKRPRRGRKVIEDEDDEIMEDAAPEPTPKKAKASTPKSKPSRKKEAEPAPITETEAEEEAPESTSEVEEEELQDEEEKPAVVAKARQKVQASLKADVKHPYPDWKQGEPVPYAALCKTFSLVELTTKRLEIMAHCALLLRQVLRLTPDDLLTTVLLMINKLAPDYAGIELGIGESLIMKAIGESTGRSLAVIKQDQKEIGDLGLVAVKSRSTQPTMFKPKPLTVQGVLKGLMGIATVTGNGAQGRKVDGIKKLLSAADANGPRKVDITKDKGGPSEAKYIIRFLEGKLRLGLAERTVIVSLAQAMVAHEADKKGKVPSTSDLEKGESILKTVYSELPSYDVIIPAMVEHGILNLRDHCKLRAGVPLKPMLAKPTKAITEVLDRFEGQTFTCEYKYDGERAQIHYVAKDTNEELSQAAMSATKEVGKGVAAIFSRNSEDLSKKYPDVLAKLPTWVKEDTKSFVLDCESVAWDVEEKKVLPFQQLMTRKKKDVKVEDVKVKVCVFAFDLLYLNGEAVVEKSLRERRELLHKSFQPVEGEFAFATSMDGQELDDIQTFLDESVKASCEGLMVKMLDGAESGYEPSKRSRNWLKIKKDYLSGIGDSLDLVVLGAYHGKGKRTSVYGAFLLACYNPGTDTYETVCNIGTGFSEAVLEELHESLSKIVIDRPKPFYAHSSGGQHQPDVWFEPRYVWEVKTADLTLSPRYKAGMKEGVDPSGEKGISLRFPRFIKIRDDKKADEATSSRQVAEMYRKQESVTKSKGPAADDDFEY
;
A
#
# COMPACT_ATOMS: atom_id res chain seq x y z
N MET A 1 -31.97 -46.02 -35.45
CA MET A 1 -32.36 -47.42 -35.69
C MET A 1 -33.60 -47.76 -34.84
N PHE A 2 -34.06 -49.01 -34.82
CA PHE A 2 -35.41 -49.45 -34.43
C PHE A 2 -35.87 -49.21 -32.97
N SER A 3 -37.16 -49.47 -32.72
CA SER A 3 -37.90 -49.27 -31.46
C SER A 3 -38.67 -50.54 -31.02
N ARG A 4 -39.42 -50.47 -29.89
CA ARG A 4 -40.27 -51.54 -29.25
C ARG A 4 -39.44 -52.61 -28.48
N ALA A 5 -39.94 -53.38 -27.49
CA ALA A 5 -41.24 -53.58 -26.81
C ALA A 5 -41.06 -54.33 -25.45
N VAL A 6 -42.00 -54.58 -24.51
CA VAL A 6 -43.28 -53.95 -24.05
C VAL A 6 -43.79 -54.67 -22.76
N ARG A 7 -44.25 -53.93 -21.72
CA ARG A 7 -45.01 -54.42 -20.50
C ARG A 7 -44.22 -55.34 -19.53
N ILE A 8 -44.61 -55.64 -18.27
CA ILE A 8 -45.93 -55.83 -17.58
C ILE A 8 -45.96 -55.19 -16.17
N SER A 9 -47.15 -54.96 -15.60
CA SER A 9 -47.39 -54.40 -14.25
C SER A 9 -48.17 -55.32 -13.29
N ARG A 10 -47.79 -55.34 -12.00
CA ARG A 10 -48.56 -55.68 -10.76
C ARG A 10 -47.56 -55.89 -9.60
N ALA A 11 -47.88 -55.74 -8.31
CA ALA A 11 -48.76 -54.79 -7.59
C ALA A 11 -48.52 -54.96 -6.07
N ALA A 12 -48.32 -53.88 -5.32
CA ALA A 12 -48.30 -53.87 -3.85
C ALA A 12 -48.80 -52.51 -3.32
N PRO A 13 -49.42 -52.42 -2.12
CA PRO A 13 -50.46 -51.40 -1.90
C PRO A 13 -49.99 -50.12 -1.18
N LEU A 14 -50.54 -48.99 -1.64
CA LEU A 14 -50.65 -47.75 -0.86
C LEU A 14 -51.65 -47.94 0.29
N ARG A 15 -51.20 -47.81 1.54
CA ARG A 15 -52.06 -47.53 2.70
C ARG A 15 -51.90 -46.06 3.09
N ALA A 16 -52.66 -45.18 2.44
CA ALA A 16 -52.72 -43.77 2.81
C ALA A 16 -53.83 -43.56 3.85
N ALA A 17 -53.45 -43.22 5.09
CA ALA A 17 -54.38 -42.76 6.12
C ALA A 17 -53.69 -41.85 7.15
N GLN A 18 -54.18 -40.60 7.23
CA GLN A 18 -54.24 -39.78 8.44
C GLN A 18 -52.94 -39.58 9.28
N ARG A 19 -52.14 -38.58 8.88
CA ARG A 19 -51.85 -37.48 9.82
C ARG A 19 -52.20 -36.16 9.14
N ALA A 20 -53.30 -35.56 9.58
CA ALA A 20 -53.74 -34.24 9.13
C ALA A 20 -52.84 -33.13 9.72
N GLN A 21 -52.91 -31.94 9.15
CA GLN A 21 -52.01 -30.84 9.47
C GLN A 21 -52.23 -30.30 10.90
N ALA A 22 -51.17 -30.40 11.72
CA ALA A 22 -50.86 -29.42 12.76
C ALA A 22 -49.53 -28.71 12.41
N ALA A 23 -49.31 -28.47 11.12
CA ALA A 23 -48.14 -27.74 10.62
C ALA A 23 -48.34 -26.24 10.84
N SER A 24 -48.08 -25.79 12.06
CA SER A 24 -47.79 -24.37 12.29
C SER A 24 -46.64 -23.96 11.37
N ILE A 25 -46.77 -22.85 10.66
CA ILE A 25 -45.67 -22.27 9.88
C ILE A 25 -44.68 -21.64 10.87
N ALA A 26 -43.90 -22.49 11.53
CA ALA A 26 -42.71 -22.08 12.24
C ALA A 26 -41.74 -21.53 11.18
N ALA A 27 -41.45 -20.24 11.25
CA ALA A 27 -40.37 -19.67 10.47
C ALA A 27 -39.09 -20.46 10.78
N ARG A 28 -38.36 -20.90 9.75
CA ARG A 28 -37.05 -21.53 9.92
C ARG A 28 -36.10 -20.50 10.53
N ARG A 29 -35.96 -20.52 11.85
CA ARG A 29 -34.97 -19.71 12.57
C ARG A 29 -33.59 -20.28 12.24
N THR A 30 -32.68 -19.41 11.82
CA THR A 30 -31.30 -19.77 11.48
C THR A 30 -30.46 -19.73 12.76
N VAL A 31 -29.42 -20.57 12.86
CA VAL A 31 -28.46 -20.53 13.98
C VAL A 31 -27.90 -19.11 14.17
N THR A 32 -28.13 -18.55 15.35
CA THR A 32 -27.62 -17.23 15.77
C THR A 32 -26.29 -17.36 16.50
N THR A 33 -25.74 -16.24 16.97
CA THR A 33 -24.49 -16.18 17.76
C THR A 33 -24.71 -15.74 19.20
N ASN A 34 -25.97 -15.71 19.65
CA ASN A 34 -26.32 -15.28 21.01
C ASN A 34 -25.74 -16.27 22.04
N ALA A 35 -24.82 -15.81 22.88
CA ALA A 35 -24.19 -16.63 23.92
C ALA A 35 -25.06 -16.84 25.17
N ALA A 36 -26.14 -16.07 25.33
CA ALA A 36 -27.09 -16.14 26.45
C ALA A 36 -28.46 -16.65 25.97
N SER A 37 -28.49 -17.82 25.33
CA SER A 37 -29.68 -18.34 24.61
C SER A 37 -30.49 -19.39 25.38
N ALA A 38 -29.89 -20.04 26.37
CA ALA A 38 -30.50 -21.16 27.10
C ALA A 38 -31.47 -20.70 28.20
N GLN A 39 -32.34 -21.61 28.63
CA GLN A 39 -33.39 -21.38 29.63
C GLN A 39 -33.45 -22.54 30.63
N VAL A 40 -33.89 -22.26 31.85
CA VAL A 40 -34.09 -23.26 32.91
C VAL A 40 -35.34 -22.89 33.70
N ASP A 41 -36.07 -23.89 34.22
CA ASP A 41 -37.03 -23.64 35.29
C ASP A 41 -36.22 -23.41 36.57
N LYS A 42 -36.21 -22.17 37.08
CA LYS A 42 -35.43 -21.80 38.27
C LYS A 42 -35.87 -22.55 39.53
N SER A 43 -37.05 -23.15 39.56
CA SER A 43 -37.51 -24.02 40.66
C SER A 43 -36.97 -25.46 40.57
N SER A 44 -36.39 -25.86 39.44
CA SER A 44 -35.76 -27.17 39.25
C SER A 44 -34.25 -27.20 39.51
N ILE A 45 -33.67 -26.08 39.95
CA ILE A 45 -32.24 -25.96 40.27
C ILE A 45 -32.01 -26.43 41.73
N PRO A 46 -31.24 -27.50 41.96
CA PRO A 46 -30.98 -28.01 43.31
C PRO A 46 -30.13 -27.04 44.13
N GLU A 47 -30.14 -27.17 45.45
CA GLU A 47 -29.20 -26.42 46.31
C GLU A 47 -27.75 -26.91 46.11
N SER A 48 -27.58 -28.24 46.05
CA SER A 48 -26.30 -28.96 45.86
C SER A 48 -25.56 -28.56 44.58
N GLU A 49 -24.22 -28.56 44.62
CA GLU A 49 -23.41 -28.23 43.44
C GLU A 49 -23.21 -29.40 42.46
N ASP A 50 -23.23 -30.63 42.98
CA ASP A 50 -22.99 -31.88 42.23
C ASP A 50 -24.28 -32.54 41.71
N GLU A 51 -25.45 -32.03 42.10
CA GLU A 51 -26.74 -32.58 41.67
C GLU A 51 -27.13 -32.06 40.27
N PRO A 52 -27.60 -32.95 39.35
CA PRO A 52 -27.92 -32.57 37.98
C PRO A 52 -29.28 -31.90 37.85
N PHE A 53 -29.36 -30.91 36.95
CA PHE A 53 -30.61 -30.29 36.51
C PHE A 53 -30.64 -30.11 34.99
N HIS A 54 -31.84 -29.85 34.46
CA HIS A 54 -32.12 -29.86 33.02
C HIS A 54 -32.21 -28.44 32.46
N VAL A 55 -31.23 -28.05 31.64
CA VAL A 55 -31.24 -26.78 30.90
C VAL A 55 -31.86 -27.01 29.52
N ARG A 56 -32.82 -26.18 29.12
CA ARG A 56 -33.35 -26.14 27.75
C ARG A 56 -32.50 -25.20 26.89
N LEU A 57 -31.98 -25.73 25.79
CA LEU A 57 -31.29 -24.93 24.76
C LEU A 57 -32.31 -24.19 23.88
N SER A 58 -31.88 -23.08 23.28
CA SER A 58 -32.71 -22.34 22.32
C SER A 58 -33.03 -23.22 21.10
N ASP A 59 -34.22 -23.04 20.52
CA ASP A 59 -34.58 -23.66 19.23
C ASP A 59 -33.58 -23.22 18.11
N GLU A 60 -32.86 -22.11 18.30
CA GLU A 60 -31.82 -21.58 17.40
C GLU A 60 -30.41 -22.14 17.65
N SER A 61 -30.20 -23.02 18.63
CA SER A 61 -28.88 -23.60 18.91
C SER A 61 -28.36 -24.48 17.77
N PHE A 62 -29.26 -25.06 16.97
CA PHE A 62 -28.98 -26.10 15.97
C PHE A 62 -29.72 -25.88 14.64
N GLU A 63 -29.07 -26.20 13.51
CA GLU A 63 -29.71 -26.34 12.19
C GLU A 63 -29.16 -27.62 11.52
N THR A 64 -30.02 -28.56 11.11
CA THR A 64 -29.60 -29.90 10.64
C THR A 64 -29.67 -30.10 9.13
N TYR A 65 -28.97 -31.12 8.65
CA TYR A 65 -28.92 -31.58 7.27
C TYR A 65 -28.76 -33.11 7.24
N GLU A 66 -29.71 -33.83 6.62
CA GLU A 66 -29.78 -35.31 6.63
C GLU A 66 -29.68 -35.94 8.05
N LEU A 67 -30.18 -35.22 9.06
CA LEU A 67 -30.03 -35.54 10.48
C LEU A 67 -31.25 -35.01 11.27
N ASP A 68 -31.73 -35.80 12.25
CA ASP A 68 -32.64 -35.32 13.29
C ASP A 68 -31.92 -34.37 14.27
N PRO A 69 -32.58 -33.36 14.86
CA PRO A 69 -31.94 -32.43 15.78
C PRO A 69 -31.49 -33.12 17.08
N PRO A 70 -30.31 -32.75 17.62
CA PRO A 70 -29.92 -33.15 18.98
C PRO A 70 -30.96 -32.75 20.02
N PRO A 71 -31.01 -33.41 21.19
CA PRO A 71 -31.87 -32.99 22.29
C PRO A 71 -31.64 -31.53 22.67
N TYR A 72 -32.68 -30.70 22.57
CA TYR A 72 -32.69 -29.31 23.07
C TYR A 72 -32.78 -29.25 24.62
N THR A 73 -32.40 -30.31 25.32
CA THR A 73 -32.39 -30.39 26.78
C THR A 73 -31.10 -31.08 27.20
N LEU A 74 -30.33 -30.40 28.02
CA LEU A 74 -28.98 -30.77 28.42
C LEU A 74 -28.93 -30.92 29.94
N GLU A 75 -28.44 -32.06 30.41
CA GLU A 75 -28.13 -32.27 31.82
C GLU A 75 -26.80 -31.57 32.17
N VAL A 76 -26.82 -30.78 33.24
CA VAL A 76 -25.67 -30.06 33.80
C VAL A 76 -25.76 -30.02 35.33
N THR A 77 -24.63 -29.80 36.00
CA THR A 77 -24.58 -29.46 37.44
C THR A 77 -24.07 -28.03 37.63
N LYS A 78 -24.29 -27.40 38.80
CA LYS A 78 -23.75 -26.07 39.09
C LYS A 78 -22.22 -26.04 38.94
N LYS A 79 -21.58 -27.09 39.45
CA LYS A 79 -20.13 -27.31 39.41
C LYS A 79 -19.59 -27.38 37.98
N GLN A 80 -20.30 -28.06 37.07
CA GLN A 80 -19.94 -28.08 35.65
C GLN A 80 -20.03 -26.69 35.00
N LEU A 81 -21.05 -25.90 35.33
CA LEU A 81 -21.20 -24.53 34.83
C LEU A 81 -20.07 -23.62 35.35
N LYS A 82 -19.76 -23.68 36.66
CA LYS A 82 -18.61 -22.97 37.26
C LYS A 82 -17.28 -23.37 36.62
N GLN A 83 -17.06 -24.66 36.37
CA GLN A 83 -15.85 -25.16 35.70
C GLN A 83 -15.75 -24.69 34.24
N MET A 84 -16.81 -24.79 33.44
CA MET A 84 -16.80 -24.29 32.05
C MET A 84 -16.55 -22.78 31.99
N TYR A 85 -17.04 -22.01 32.96
CA TYR A 85 -16.71 -20.59 33.08
C TYR A 85 -15.21 -20.38 33.39
N GLN A 86 -14.69 -21.04 34.42
CA GLN A 86 -13.27 -20.97 34.80
C GLN A 86 -12.34 -21.36 33.65
N ASP A 87 -12.64 -22.45 32.93
CA ASP A 87 -11.85 -22.94 31.80
C ASP A 87 -11.80 -21.91 30.66
N MET A 88 -12.94 -21.32 30.28
CA MET A 88 -12.98 -20.28 29.24
C MET A 88 -12.21 -19.02 29.69
N VAL A 89 -12.31 -18.63 30.96
CA VAL A 89 -11.55 -17.49 31.51
C VAL A 89 -10.05 -17.77 31.51
N ILE A 90 -9.60 -18.97 31.89
CA ILE A 90 -8.18 -19.35 31.84
C ILE A 90 -7.66 -19.32 30.40
N VAL A 91 -8.40 -19.86 29.42
CA VAL A 91 -8.02 -19.79 28.00
C VAL A 91 -7.94 -18.32 27.55
N ARG A 92 -8.94 -17.49 27.84
CA ARG A 92 -8.97 -16.05 27.53
C ARG A 92 -7.77 -15.29 28.13
N GLN A 93 -7.40 -15.58 29.38
CA GLN A 93 -6.26 -14.95 30.05
C GLN A 93 -4.91 -15.44 29.49
N MET A 94 -4.77 -16.74 29.18
CA MET A 94 -3.57 -17.31 28.54
C MET A 94 -3.35 -16.70 27.15
N GLU A 95 -4.41 -16.59 26.35
CA GLU A 95 -4.43 -15.94 25.03
C GLU A 95 -4.03 -14.45 25.13
N MET A 96 -4.53 -13.73 26.14
CA MET A 96 -4.13 -12.34 26.43
C MET A 96 -2.68 -12.22 26.95
N ALA A 97 -2.14 -13.23 27.62
CA ALA A 97 -0.73 -13.27 27.99
C ALA A 97 0.16 -13.51 26.76
N ALA A 98 -0.25 -14.38 25.83
CA ALA A 98 0.43 -14.59 24.56
C ALA A 98 0.42 -13.30 23.69
N ASP A 99 -0.71 -12.59 23.61
CA ASP A 99 -0.81 -11.26 22.99
C ASP A 99 0.22 -10.27 23.55
N ARG A 100 0.33 -10.20 24.88
CA ARG A 100 1.29 -9.36 25.61
C ARG A 100 2.74 -9.74 25.29
N LEU A 101 3.11 -11.01 25.47
CA LEU A 101 4.48 -11.52 25.25
C LEU A 101 4.92 -11.42 23.77
N TYR A 102 3.97 -11.47 22.84
CA TYR A 102 4.23 -11.21 21.41
C TYR A 102 4.54 -9.73 21.14
N LYS A 103 3.76 -8.81 21.72
CA LYS A 103 4.01 -7.35 21.62
C LYS A 103 5.33 -6.95 22.28
N GLU A 104 5.71 -7.62 23.36
CA GLU A 104 7.02 -7.51 24.02
C GLU A 104 8.18 -8.14 23.20
N LYS A 105 7.89 -8.79 22.06
CA LYS A 105 8.85 -9.47 21.16
C LYS A 105 9.60 -10.65 21.80
N LYS A 106 9.04 -11.21 22.88
CA LYS A 106 9.58 -12.39 23.57
C LYS A 106 9.22 -13.67 22.81
N ILE A 107 7.98 -13.77 22.32
CA ILE A 107 7.55 -14.80 21.37
C ILE A 107 8.18 -14.52 19.99
N ARG A 108 8.72 -15.55 19.33
CA ARG A 108 9.35 -15.44 18.01
C ARG A 108 8.64 -16.32 16.98
N GLY A 109 8.40 -15.77 15.78
CA GLY A 109 7.68 -16.44 14.71
C GLY A 109 6.25 -15.90 14.56
N PHE A 110 5.32 -16.75 14.11
CA PHE A 110 3.89 -16.43 14.08
C PHE A 110 3.22 -16.83 15.40
N CYS A 111 2.14 -16.13 15.76
CA CYS A 111 1.29 -16.45 16.90
C CYS A 111 -0.19 -16.37 16.48
N HIS A 112 -1.00 -17.38 16.80
CA HIS A 112 -2.36 -17.56 16.28
C HIS A 112 -3.38 -17.69 17.41
N LEU A 113 -3.91 -16.55 17.86
CA LEU A 113 -4.78 -16.47 19.03
C LEU A 113 -6.21 -16.95 18.76
N SER A 114 -6.82 -17.68 19.70
CA SER A 114 -8.23 -18.13 19.66
C SER A 114 -9.21 -17.17 20.34
N THR A 115 -8.76 -16.01 20.82
CA THR A 115 -9.57 -15.05 21.59
C THR A 115 -10.94 -14.75 20.98
N GLY A 116 -12.02 -15.07 21.70
CA GLY A 116 -13.42 -14.98 21.26
C GLY A 116 -14.05 -16.33 20.87
N GLN A 117 -13.26 -17.39 20.68
CA GLN A 117 -13.72 -18.72 20.30
C GLN A 117 -13.71 -19.73 21.47
N GLU A 118 -13.61 -19.28 22.73
CA GLU A 118 -13.32 -20.14 23.89
C GLU A 118 -14.37 -21.25 24.10
N ALA A 119 -15.65 -20.94 23.84
CA ALA A 119 -16.76 -21.90 23.92
C ALA A 119 -16.57 -23.14 23.03
N VAL A 120 -15.86 -23.02 21.90
CA VAL A 120 -15.62 -24.17 21.01
C VAL A 120 -14.65 -25.16 21.66
N ALA A 121 -13.54 -24.68 22.23
CA ALA A 121 -12.54 -25.53 22.86
C ALA A 121 -13.04 -26.16 24.17
N VAL A 122 -13.72 -25.36 25.01
CA VAL A 122 -14.24 -25.84 26.30
C VAL A 122 -15.46 -26.75 26.10
N GLY A 123 -16.40 -26.38 25.24
CA GLY A 123 -17.61 -27.18 24.98
C GLY A 123 -17.30 -28.54 24.33
N ILE A 124 -16.29 -28.61 23.45
CA ILE A 124 -15.81 -29.89 22.91
C ILE A 124 -15.22 -30.76 24.03
N GLU A 125 -14.37 -30.20 24.91
CA GLU A 125 -13.73 -31.02 25.94
C GLU A 125 -14.70 -31.50 27.02
N HIS A 126 -15.68 -30.68 27.43
CA HIS A 126 -16.74 -31.07 28.36
C HIS A 126 -17.78 -32.03 27.77
N ALA A 127 -17.59 -32.47 26.52
CA ALA A 127 -18.41 -33.46 25.83
C ALA A 127 -17.69 -34.78 25.51
N ILE A 128 -16.36 -34.84 25.66
CA ILE A 128 -15.52 -36.00 25.29
C ILE A 128 -14.66 -36.46 26.47
N ASN A 129 -13.97 -37.59 26.29
CA ASN A 129 -13.04 -38.13 27.27
C ASN A 129 -11.59 -37.76 26.89
N LYS A 130 -10.66 -37.83 27.86
CA LYS A 130 -9.21 -37.82 27.58
C LYS A 130 -8.74 -39.03 26.74
N SER A 131 -9.61 -40.04 26.55
CA SER A 131 -9.37 -41.20 25.69
C SER A 131 -9.72 -40.93 24.22
N ASP A 132 -10.67 -40.05 23.92
CA ASP A 132 -11.00 -39.65 22.54
C ASP A 132 -9.85 -38.85 21.94
N ASP A 133 -9.73 -38.78 20.62
CA ASP A 133 -8.58 -38.17 19.96
C ASP A 133 -8.97 -36.84 19.27
N VAL A 134 -8.26 -35.75 19.54
CA VAL A 134 -8.55 -34.41 18.97
C VAL A 134 -7.41 -33.96 18.06
N ILE A 135 -7.72 -33.34 16.92
CA ILE A 135 -6.73 -32.76 16.01
C ILE A 135 -7.24 -31.44 15.41
N THR A 136 -6.40 -30.40 15.36
CA THR A 136 -6.81 -29.06 14.88
C THR A 136 -5.74 -28.33 14.05
N SER A 137 -6.11 -27.17 13.52
CA SER A 137 -5.21 -26.21 12.84
C SER A 137 -4.25 -25.51 13.82
N TYR A 138 -3.33 -24.69 13.32
CA TYR A 138 -2.38 -23.91 14.13
C TYR A 138 -3.01 -22.95 15.18
N ARG A 139 -4.33 -22.70 15.18
CA ARG A 139 -5.02 -21.91 16.23
C ARG A 139 -5.34 -22.81 17.43
N CYS A 140 -4.30 -23.33 18.06
CA CYS A 140 -4.36 -24.56 18.86
C CYS A 140 -4.28 -24.38 20.39
N HIS A 141 -4.01 -23.18 20.93
CA HIS A 141 -3.60 -23.02 22.33
C HIS A 141 -4.68 -23.42 23.34
N GLY A 142 -5.92 -22.96 23.15
CA GLY A 142 -7.06 -23.38 23.98
C GLY A 142 -7.28 -24.90 23.97
N PHE A 143 -7.21 -25.53 22.79
CA PHE A 143 -7.29 -26.99 22.68
C PHE A 143 -6.12 -27.69 23.36
N ALA A 144 -4.88 -27.21 23.19
CA ALA A 144 -3.71 -27.78 23.85
C ALA A 144 -3.84 -27.73 25.38
N TYR A 145 -4.39 -26.64 25.93
CA TYR A 145 -4.68 -26.50 27.35
C TYR A 145 -5.76 -27.51 27.80
N MET A 146 -6.94 -27.49 27.15
CA MET A 146 -8.04 -28.39 27.50
C MET A 146 -7.64 -29.87 27.41
N ARG A 147 -6.75 -30.24 26.49
CA ARG A 147 -6.20 -31.60 26.33
C ARG A 147 -5.05 -31.95 27.29
N GLY A 148 -4.74 -31.09 28.27
CA GLY A 148 -3.81 -31.38 29.36
C GLY A 148 -2.39 -30.81 29.19
N GLY A 149 -2.18 -29.88 28.25
CA GLY A 149 -1.00 -29.02 28.26
C GLY A 149 -1.11 -27.97 29.36
N THR A 150 -0.03 -27.72 30.10
CA THR A 150 0.00 -26.68 31.13
C THR A 150 0.20 -25.30 30.49
N ILE A 151 -0.28 -24.24 31.16
CA ILE A 151 -0.06 -22.86 30.71
C ILE A 151 1.44 -22.60 30.56
N ARG A 152 2.28 -23.08 31.49
CA ARG A 152 3.75 -22.94 31.36
C ARG A 152 4.34 -23.66 30.15
N SER A 153 3.84 -24.82 29.73
CA SER A 153 4.42 -25.53 28.57
C SER A 153 3.94 -24.94 27.24
N ILE A 154 2.72 -24.41 27.19
CA ILE A 154 2.16 -23.68 26.03
C ILE A 154 2.88 -22.33 25.86
N ILE A 155 2.98 -21.53 26.94
CA ILE A 155 3.70 -20.24 26.92
C ILE A 155 5.20 -20.46 26.72
N GLY A 156 5.80 -21.47 27.36
CA GLY A 156 7.20 -21.86 27.17
C GLY A 156 7.52 -22.24 25.73
N GLU A 157 6.61 -22.93 25.05
CA GLU A 157 6.73 -23.25 23.62
C GLU A 157 6.72 -21.98 22.75
N LEU A 158 5.78 -21.06 23.01
CA LEU A 158 5.71 -19.77 22.32
C LEU A 158 6.98 -18.92 22.55
N LEU A 159 7.57 -19.03 23.74
CA LEU A 159 8.82 -18.35 24.13
C LEU A 159 10.09 -19.07 23.67
N GLY A 160 9.99 -20.23 22.99
CA GLY A 160 11.12 -21.03 22.54
C GLY A 160 11.99 -21.56 23.69
N ARG A 161 11.36 -22.19 24.69
CA ARG A 161 12.01 -22.75 25.90
C ARG A 161 12.05 -24.27 25.85
N ARG A 162 13.09 -24.90 26.43
CA ARG A 162 13.32 -26.36 26.36
C ARG A 162 12.24 -27.18 27.06
N GLU A 163 11.54 -26.59 28.03
CA GLU A 163 10.39 -27.17 28.73
C GLU A 163 9.02 -26.80 28.08
N GLY A 164 9.05 -26.23 26.88
CA GLY A 164 7.86 -26.06 26.04
C GLY A 164 7.25 -27.40 25.62
N ILE A 165 5.96 -27.40 25.26
CA ILE A 165 5.18 -28.62 24.93
C ILE A 165 5.72 -29.41 23.72
N ALA A 166 6.50 -28.77 22.84
CA ALA A 166 7.28 -29.38 21.77
C ALA A 166 8.79 -29.01 21.88
N TYR A 167 9.26 -28.92 23.13
CA TYR A 167 10.62 -28.58 23.54
C TYR A 167 11.18 -27.25 22.99
N GLY A 168 10.31 -26.29 22.68
CA GLY A 168 10.65 -24.97 22.14
C GLY A 168 10.95 -24.97 20.64
N LYS A 169 10.57 -26.03 19.91
CA LYS A 169 10.86 -26.23 18.48
C LYS A 169 9.64 -26.07 17.56
N GLY A 170 8.42 -26.20 18.09
CA GLY A 170 7.16 -26.14 17.33
C GLY A 170 6.48 -24.76 17.33
N GLY A 171 6.67 -23.96 18.38
CA GLY A 171 6.07 -22.65 18.55
C GLY A 171 4.53 -22.67 18.47
N SER A 172 3.93 -21.56 18.02
CA SER A 172 2.47 -21.39 18.01
C SER A 172 1.71 -22.36 17.09
N MET A 173 2.38 -23.08 16.19
CA MET A 173 1.72 -23.83 15.12
C MET A 173 1.74 -25.33 15.31
N HIS A 174 2.54 -25.85 16.26
CA HIS A 174 2.85 -27.26 16.41
C HIS A 174 2.94 -27.64 17.89
N MET A 175 1.78 -27.81 18.52
CA MET A 175 1.64 -28.28 19.90
C MET A 175 0.96 -29.65 19.90
N PHE A 176 1.45 -30.58 20.72
CA PHE A 176 0.97 -31.97 20.78
C PHE A 176 0.90 -32.43 22.24
N THR A 177 -0.08 -33.27 22.58
CA THR A 177 -0.11 -34.00 23.85
C THR A 177 -0.88 -35.31 23.68
N LYS A 178 -0.96 -36.14 24.72
CA LYS A 178 -1.63 -37.45 24.64
C LYS A 178 -3.13 -37.25 24.30
N GLY A 179 -3.58 -37.84 23.20
CA GLY A 179 -4.94 -37.62 22.70
C GLY A 179 -5.15 -36.24 22.05
N PHE A 180 -4.08 -35.55 21.65
CA PHE A 180 -4.10 -34.27 20.94
C PHE A 180 -3.02 -34.18 19.86
N TYR A 181 -3.43 -34.36 18.61
CA TYR A 181 -2.55 -34.64 17.47
C TYR A 181 -2.19 -33.41 16.63
N GLY A 182 -2.31 -32.21 17.21
CA GLY A 182 -1.63 -31.04 16.67
C GLY A 182 -2.33 -29.71 16.90
N GLY A 183 -1.51 -28.67 16.94
CA GLY A 183 -1.65 -27.65 15.90
C GLY A 183 -1.00 -28.16 14.59
N ASN A 184 -1.69 -27.95 13.46
CA ASN A 184 -1.11 -28.18 12.14
C ASN A 184 -0.92 -26.85 11.38
N GLY A 185 0.34 -26.57 11.02
CA GLY A 185 0.75 -25.41 10.23
C GLY A 185 0.23 -25.39 8.79
N ILE A 186 -0.08 -26.55 8.20
CA ILE A 186 -0.53 -26.67 6.80
C ILE A 186 -2.07 -26.70 6.77
N VAL A 187 -2.66 -25.65 6.18
CA VAL A 187 -4.11 -25.44 6.15
C VAL A 187 -4.86 -26.61 5.50
N GLY A 188 -5.64 -27.34 6.30
CA GLY A 188 -6.48 -28.45 5.87
C GLY A 188 -5.79 -29.83 5.92
N ALA A 189 -4.47 -29.89 6.09
CA ALA A 189 -3.74 -31.17 6.15
C ALA A 189 -4.10 -32.01 7.39
N GLN A 190 -4.63 -31.39 8.44
CA GLN A 190 -5.11 -32.10 9.62
C GLN A 190 -6.38 -32.94 9.36
N VAL A 191 -7.12 -32.65 8.28
CA VAL A 191 -8.39 -33.34 7.98
C VAL A 191 -8.17 -34.78 7.49
N PRO A 192 -7.34 -35.06 6.46
CA PRO A 192 -7.00 -36.45 6.09
C PRO A 192 -6.19 -37.17 7.18
N VAL A 193 -5.33 -36.46 7.94
CA VAL A 193 -4.61 -37.06 9.09
C VAL A 193 -5.58 -37.49 10.19
N GLY A 194 -6.58 -36.66 10.51
CA GLY A 194 -7.65 -37.00 11.44
C GLY A 194 -8.52 -38.17 10.96
N ALA A 195 -8.82 -38.25 9.67
CA ALA A 195 -9.48 -39.42 9.08
C ALA A 195 -8.61 -40.69 9.23
N GLY A 196 -7.28 -40.56 9.15
CA GLY A 196 -6.34 -41.64 9.47
C GLY A 196 -6.37 -42.09 10.94
N LEU A 197 -6.53 -41.15 11.89
CA LEU A 197 -6.73 -41.49 13.31
C LEU A 197 -8.06 -42.24 13.52
N ALA A 198 -9.16 -41.76 12.96
CA ALA A 198 -10.47 -42.43 13.03
C ALA A 198 -10.44 -43.82 12.34
N PHE A 199 -9.67 -43.97 11.26
CA PHE A 199 -9.42 -45.28 10.64
C PHE A 199 -8.65 -46.21 11.58
N ALA A 200 -7.59 -45.73 12.25
CA ALA A 200 -6.83 -46.53 13.22
C ALA A 200 -7.68 -46.92 14.44
N GLN A 201 -8.52 -46.03 14.96
CA GLN A 201 -9.51 -46.34 16.01
C GLN A 201 -10.43 -47.49 15.57
N LYS A 202 -11.03 -47.38 14.37
CA LYS A 202 -11.93 -48.41 13.84
C LYS A 202 -11.22 -49.74 13.56
N TYR A 203 -10.02 -49.69 12.96
CA TYR A 203 -9.21 -50.87 12.64
C TYR A 203 -8.77 -51.65 13.89
N THR A 204 -8.55 -50.96 15.00
CA THR A 204 -8.20 -51.56 16.30
C THR A 204 -9.41 -51.93 17.17
N GLY A 205 -10.65 -51.70 16.71
CA GLY A 205 -11.87 -51.94 17.48
C GLY A 205 -12.05 -51.00 18.68
N SER A 206 -11.33 -49.88 18.71
CA SER A 206 -11.32 -48.92 19.82
C SER A 206 -12.56 -48.01 19.75
N LYS A 207 -13.53 -48.21 20.65
CA LYS A 207 -14.66 -47.29 20.85
C LYS A 207 -14.17 -45.94 21.40
N LYS A 208 -13.99 -44.99 20.49
CA LYS A 208 -13.60 -43.59 20.69
C LYS A 208 -14.18 -42.76 19.55
N ALA A 209 -14.30 -41.45 19.76
CA ALA A 209 -14.44 -40.49 18.67
C ALA A 209 -13.06 -39.93 18.24
N THR A 210 -12.96 -39.46 16.99
CA THR A 210 -11.94 -38.49 16.58
C THR A 210 -12.59 -37.16 16.23
N VAL A 211 -12.20 -36.07 16.91
CA VAL A 211 -12.66 -34.71 16.62
C VAL A 211 -11.63 -34.01 15.72
N ILE A 212 -12.05 -33.63 14.51
CA ILE A 212 -11.18 -33.20 13.40
C ILE A 212 -11.54 -31.76 13.03
N LEU A 213 -10.78 -30.81 13.54
CA LEU A 213 -11.11 -29.38 13.49
C LEU A 213 -10.36 -28.63 12.38
N TYR A 214 -11.07 -27.76 11.67
CA TYR A 214 -10.54 -26.93 10.58
C TYR A 214 -11.32 -25.63 10.45
N GLY A 215 -10.69 -24.55 9.96
CA GLY A 215 -11.37 -23.27 9.74
C GLY A 215 -12.16 -23.22 8.43
N ASP A 216 -13.10 -22.27 8.33
CA ASP A 216 -13.83 -21.91 7.12
C ASP A 216 -12.95 -21.84 5.85
N GLY A 217 -11.81 -21.16 5.91
CA GLY A 217 -10.86 -21.05 4.80
C GLY A 217 -10.18 -22.37 4.40
N ALA A 218 -10.10 -23.34 5.30
CA ALA A 218 -9.55 -24.68 5.01
C ALA A 218 -10.57 -25.58 4.29
N SER A 219 -11.88 -25.34 4.48
CA SER A 219 -12.96 -26.15 3.92
C SER A 219 -13.06 -26.14 2.37
N ASN A 220 -12.24 -25.32 1.69
CA ASN A 220 -12.16 -25.23 0.24
C ASN A 220 -11.03 -26.10 -0.36
N GLN A 221 -10.23 -26.80 0.46
CA GLN A 221 -9.13 -27.64 0.00
C GLN A 221 -9.62 -29.04 -0.45
N GLY A 222 -9.12 -29.55 -1.59
CA GLY A 222 -9.54 -30.85 -2.16
C GLY A 222 -9.45 -32.01 -1.17
N GLN A 223 -8.34 -32.08 -0.42
CA GLN A 223 -8.07 -33.06 0.63
C GLN A 223 -9.16 -33.17 1.73
N VAL A 224 -10.00 -32.13 1.92
CA VAL A 224 -11.14 -32.17 2.85
C VAL A 224 -12.28 -33.02 2.26
N PHE A 225 -12.61 -32.82 0.99
CA PHE A 225 -13.63 -33.61 0.29
C PHE A 225 -13.20 -35.06 0.07
N GLU A 226 -11.90 -35.27 -0.21
CA GLU A 226 -11.30 -36.61 -0.27
C GLU A 226 -11.41 -37.32 1.08
N ALA A 227 -11.03 -36.67 2.18
CA ALA A 227 -11.16 -37.22 3.53
C ALA A 227 -12.62 -37.53 3.92
N PHE A 228 -13.57 -36.66 3.54
CA PHE A 228 -15.00 -36.91 3.73
C PHE A 228 -15.47 -38.16 2.98
N ASN A 229 -15.09 -38.30 1.70
CA ASN A 229 -15.44 -39.45 0.87
C ASN A 229 -14.93 -40.76 1.48
N MET A 230 -13.65 -40.81 1.85
CA MET A 230 -13.06 -42.00 2.48
C MET A 230 -13.68 -42.31 3.85
N ALA A 231 -13.95 -41.28 4.66
CA ALA A 231 -14.57 -41.45 5.97
C ALA A 231 -16.01 -41.97 5.89
N LYS A 232 -16.82 -41.53 4.90
CA LYS A 232 -18.17 -42.08 4.68
C LYS A 232 -18.10 -43.51 4.16
N LEU A 233 -17.26 -43.76 3.15
CA LEU A 233 -17.09 -45.08 2.53
C LEU A 233 -16.73 -46.16 3.56
N TRP A 234 -15.84 -45.83 4.51
CA TRP A 234 -15.40 -46.75 5.57
C TRP A 234 -16.21 -46.64 6.88
N LYS A 235 -17.23 -45.77 6.94
CA LYS A 235 -18.00 -45.43 8.16
C LYS A 235 -17.11 -45.15 9.37
N LEU A 236 -16.20 -44.19 9.28
CA LEU A 236 -15.26 -43.87 10.35
C LEU A 236 -15.91 -43.08 11.51
N PRO A 237 -15.45 -43.25 12.76
CA PRO A 237 -15.89 -42.47 13.93
C PRO A 237 -15.28 -41.05 13.93
N ALA A 238 -15.60 -40.27 12.91
CA ALA A 238 -14.98 -38.98 12.61
C ALA A 238 -15.98 -37.81 12.71
N LEU A 239 -15.69 -36.86 13.59
CA LEU A 239 -16.44 -35.61 13.76
C LEU A 239 -15.69 -34.46 13.11
N PHE A 240 -16.11 -34.08 11.90
CA PHE A 240 -15.46 -33.06 11.09
C PHE A 240 -15.99 -31.66 11.44
N GLY A 241 -15.26 -30.91 12.27
CA GLY A 241 -15.68 -29.61 12.80
C GLY A 241 -15.12 -28.42 12.03
N CYS A 242 -15.99 -27.68 11.34
CA CYS A 242 -15.68 -26.40 10.73
C CYS A 242 -15.83 -25.25 11.75
N GLU A 243 -14.74 -24.58 12.11
CA GLU A 243 -14.75 -23.32 12.85
C GLU A 243 -15.13 -22.15 11.90
N ASN A 244 -16.43 -21.88 11.77
CA ASN A 244 -16.93 -20.78 10.94
C ASN A 244 -16.90 -19.44 11.70
N ASN A 245 -15.69 -18.87 11.81
CA ASN A 245 -15.45 -17.52 12.33
C ASN A 245 -15.59 -16.40 11.25
N LYS A 246 -16.28 -16.72 10.13
CA LYS A 246 -16.66 -15.85 9.01
C LYS A 246 -15.53 -15.32 8.11
N TYR A 247 -14.26 -15.54 8.45
CA TYR A 247 -13.11 -15.05 7.68
C TYR A 247 -11.94 -16.05 7.71
N GLY A 248 -11.46 -16.51 6.54
CA GLY A 248 -10.30 -17.40 6.44
C GLY A 248 -8.99 -16.75 6.87
N MET A 249 -8.21 -16.24 5.91
CA MET A 249 -7.08 -15.35 6.22
C MET A 249 -7.59 -13.93 6.47
N GLY A 250 -7.85 -13.17 5.40
CA GLY A 250 -8.65 -11.94 5.43
C GLY A 250 -9.89 -11.97 4.54
N THR A 251 -10.09 -13.02 3.75
CA THR A 251 -11.27 -13.16 2.88
C THR A 251 -12.47 -13.61 3.69
N SER A 252 -13.60 -12.92 3.57
CA SER A 252 -14.86 -13.34 4.18
C SER A 252 -15.41 -14.61 3.51
N ALA A 253 -16.05 -15.48 4.30
CA ALA A 253 -16.59 -16.78 3.86
C ALA A 253 -17.34 -16.70 2.51
N ALA A 254 -18.27 -15.75 2.37
CA ALA A 254 -19.08 -15.53 1.18
C ALA A 254 -18.31 -15.09 -0.08
N ARG A 255 -17.05 -14.63 0.04
CA ARG A 255 -16.15 -14.33 -1.08
C ARG A 255 -15.18 -15.48 -1.41
N SER A 256 -15.21 -16.57 -0.63
CA SER A 256 -14.26 -17.70 -0.75
C SER A 256 -14.90 -19.08 -0.86
N SER A 257 -16.21 -19.21 -0.64
CA SER A 257 -16.92 -20.49 -0.64
C SER A 257 -18.27 -20.35 -1.34
N ALA A 258 -18.49 -21.13 -2.41
CA ALA A 258 -19.75 -21.16 -3.16
C ALA A 258 -20.94 -21.72 -2.35
N LEU A 259 -20.66 -22.46 -1.26
CA LEU A 259 -21.62 -22.85 -0.24
C LEU A 259 -21.04 -22.48 1.13
N THR A 260 -21.66 -21.51 1.79
CA THR A 260 -21.25 -20.96 3.10
C THR A 260 -21.89 -21.68 4.29
N ASP A 261 -22.89 -22.53 4.05
CA ASP A 261 -23.36 -23.55 4.99
C ASP A 261 -22.36 -24.72 4.98
N TYR A 262 -21.30 -24.59 5.76
CA TYR A 262 -20.22 -25.58 5.83
C TYR A 262 -20.70 -26.95 6.32
N TYR A 263 -21.70 -26.99 7.21
CA TYR A 263 -22.30 -28.25 7.66
C TYR A 263 -22.96 -29.07 6.54
N LYS A 264 -23.46 -28.41 5.48
CA LYS A 264 -24.03 -29.09 4.28
C LYS A 264 -22.94 -29.64 3.33
N ARG A 265 -21.68 -29.22 3.45
CA ARG A 265 -20.59 -29.58 2.50
C ARG A 265 -20.15 -31.05 2.58
N GLY A 266 -20.63 -31.80 3.57
CA GLY A 266 -20.51 -33.26 3.64
C GLY A 266 -21.28 -34.03 2.57
N GLN A 267 -22.24 -33.39 1.88
CA GLN A 267 -23.12 -33.95 0.83
C GLN A 267 -23.93 -35.19 1.27
N TYR A 268 -23.29 -36.35 1.38
CA TYR A 268 -23.87 -37.60 1.88
C TYR A 268 -23.48 -37.91 3.33
N ILE A 269 -22.61 -37.09 3.93
CA ILE A 269 -22.38 -37.08 5.38
C ILE A 269 -23.42 -36.13 6.01
N PRO A 270 -24.21 -36.59 7.00
CA PRO A 270 -25.10 -35.72 7.76
C PRO A 270 -24.36 -34.54 8.41
N GLY A 271 -25.08 -33.44 8.58
CA GLY A 271 -24.54 -32.17 9.02
C GLY A 271 -25.34 -31.55 10.18
N LEU A 272 -24.63 -30.92 11.10
CA LEU A 272 -25.19 -30.14 12.19
C LEU A 272 -24.45 -28.80 12.32
N LYS A 273 -25.17 -27.71 12.13
CA LYS A 273 -24.73 -26.34 12.41
C LYS A 273 -25.01 -26.02 13.87
N VAL A 274 -24.09 -25.35 14.55
CA VAL A 274 -24.09 -25.14 16.00
C VAL A 274 -23.77 -23.69 16.31
N ASN A 275 -24.45 -23.09 17.28
CA ASN A 275 -24.06 -21.81 17.86
C ASN A 275 -22.70 -21.96 18.59
N GLY A 276 -21.61 -21.59 17.92
CA GLY A 276 -20.23 -21.69 18.40
C GLY A 276 -19.81 -20.55 19.35
N MET A 277 -20.77 -19.75 19.84
CA MET A 277 -20.58 -18.78 20.92
C MET A 277 -21.27 -19.25 22.23
N ASP A 278 -22.11 -20.27 22.19
CA ASP A 278 -22.81 -20.86 23.34
C ASP A 278 -22.14 -22.20 23.69
N VAL A 279 -21.45 -22.25 24.84
CA VAL A 279 -20.69 -23.44 25.26
C VAL A 279 -21.58 -24.64 25.57
N LEU A 280 -22.84 -24.42 25.95
CA LEU A 280 -23.81 -25.49 26.21
C LEU A 280 -24.33 -26.08 24.89
N ALA A 281 -24.57 -25.24 23.88
CA ALA A 281 -24.88 -25.70 22.53
C ALA A 281 -23.71 -26.51 21.91
N VAL A 282 -22.46 -26.07 22.08
CA VAL A 282 -21.28 -26.83 21.66
C VAL A 282 -21.20 -28.17 22.40
N LYS A 283 -21.33 -28.18 23.73
CA LYS A 283 -21.32 -29.42 24.54
C LYS A 283 -22.37 -30.42 24.05
N ALA A 284 -23.63 -30.00 23.93
CA ALA A 284 -24.73 -30.86 23.48
C ALA A 284 -24.52 -31.42 22.06
N ALA A 285 -24.08 -30.59 21.11
CA ALA A 285 -23.79 -31.04 19.74
C ALA A 285 -22.67 -32.09 19.68
N VAL A 286 -21.63 -31.94 20.51
CA VAL A 286 -20.47 -32.84 20.54
C VAL A 286 -20.80 -34.13 21.31
N GLN A 287 -21.59 -34.07 22.39
CA GLN A 287 -22.09 -35.26 23.08
C GLN A 287 -22.96 -36.11 22.13
N TYR A 288 -23.87 -35.49 21.38
CA TYR A 288 -24.66 -36.15 20.33
C TYR A 288 -23.78 -36.74 19.22
N GLY A 289 -22.82 -35.96 18.70
CA GLY A 289 -21.87 -36.44 17.69
C GLY A 289 -21.04 -37.63 18.15
N LYS A 290 -20.57 -37.61 19.41
CA LYS A 290 -19.85 -38.73 20.01
C LYS A 290 -20.70 -39.99 20.06
N GLN A 291 -21.92 -39.91 20.61
CA GLN A 291 -22.87 -41.03 20.64
C GLN A 291 -23.11 -41.58 19.21
N TRP A 292 -23.38 -40.71 18.24
CA TRP A 292 -23.55 -41.08 16.83
C TRP A 292 -22.37 -41.90 16.28
N THR A 293 -21.12 -41.55 16.64
CA THR A 293 -19.93 -42.32 16.24
C THR A 293 -19.74 -43.63 17.03
N GLU A 294 -20.13 -43.69 18.30
CA GLU A 294 -20.05 -44.90 19.14
C GLU A 294 -21.11 -45.97 18.77
N GLU A 295 -22.19 -45.55 18.10
CA GLU A 295 -23.26 -46.35 17.50
C GLU A 295 -22.96 -46.82 16.06
N ASP A 296 -21.74 -46.63 15.55
CA ASP A 296 -21.30 -47.05 14.20
C ASP A 296 -22.06 -46.41 13.00
N ASN A 297 -22.79 -45.31 13.23
CA ASN A 297 -23.49 -44.56 12.17
C ASN A 297 -22.52 -43.90 11.15
N GLY A 298 -21.24 -43.78 11.51
CA GLY A 298 -20.17 -43.24 10.67
C GLY A 298 -19.90 -41.75 10.94
N PRO A 299 -19.31 -41.02 9.99
CA PRO A 299 -18.89 -39.63 10.23
C PRO A 299 -20.08 -38.66 10.33
N LEU A 300 -19.80 -37.50 10.91
CA LEU A 300 -20.71 -36.35 11.02
C LEU A 300 -19.93 -35.06 10.69
N VAL A 301 -20.57 -34.10 10.00
CA VAL A 301 -20.00 -32.75 9.81
C VAL A 301 -20.64 -31.78 10.79
N LEU A 302 -19.80 -31.01 11.49
CA LEU A 302 -20.20 -29.98 12.44
C LEU A 302 -19.77 -28.60 11.91
N GLU A 303 -20.60 -27.57 12.06
CA GLU A 303 -20.21 -26.17 11.82
C GLU A 303 -20.43 -25.33 13.07
N TYR A 304 -19.33 -24.93 13.72
CA TYR A 304 -19.37 -24.02 14.85
C TYR A 304 -19.41 -22.58 14.32
N VAL A 305 -20.59 -21.96 14.36
CA VAL A 305 -20.79 -20.56 14.01
C VAL A 305 -20.23 -19.69 15.14
N THR A 306 -18.99 -19.24 14.99
CA THR A 306 -18.20 -18.59 16.05
C THR A 306 -17.60 -17.26 15.56
N TYR A 307 -16.72 -16.61 16.33
CA TYR A 307 -16.07 -15.35 15.93
C TYR A 307 -14.74 -15.10 16.66
N ARG A 308 -13.67 -14.75 15.92
CA ARG A 308 -12.36 -14.39 16.52
C ARG A 308 -12.19 -12.88 16.65
N TYR A 309 -11.75 -12.41 17.81
CA TYR A 309 -11.49 -10.99 18.06
C TYR A 309 -10.11 -10.49 17.61
N GLY A 310 -9.16 -11.41 17.38
CA GLY A 310 -7.84 -11.11 16.83
C GLY A 310 -7.81 -11.09 15.30
N GLY A 311 -6.64 -10.80 14.72
CA GLY A 311 -6.35 -10.98 13.29
C GLY A 311 -6.38 -12.45 12.87
N HIS A 312 -5.89 -12.76 11.67
CA HIS A 312 -5.55 -14.13 11.29
C HIS A 312 -4.46 -14.69 12.23
N SER A 313 -3.41 -13.90 12.40
CA SER A 313 -2.27 -14.09 13.31
C SER A 313 -1.89 -12.76 13.94
N MET A 314 -1.01 -12.75 14.94
CA MET A 314 -0.54 -11.53 15.61
C MET A 314 0.28 -10.57 14.73
N SER A 315 0.67 -10.98 13.52
CA SER A 315 1.25 -10.09 12.49
C SER A 315 0.22 -9.46 11.57
N ASP A 316 -1.02 -9.95 11.56
CA ASP A 316 -2.15 -9.35 10.83
C ASP A 316 -2.99 -8.47 11.78
N PRO A 317 -3.13 -7.16 11.52
CA PRO A 317 -3.96 -6.29 12.35
C PRO A 317 -5.47 -6.53 12.20
N GLY A 318 -5.93 -7.28 11.20
CA GLY A 318 -7.35 -7.56 10.94
C GLY A 318 -8.16 -6.39 10.34
N THR A 319 -7.67 -5.15 10.50
CA THR A 319 -8.38 -3.90 10.15
C THR A 319 -8.53 -3.63 8.64
N THR A 320 -8.05 -4.52 7.77
CA THR A 320 -8.19 -4.39 6.31
C THR A 320 -9.42 -5.12 5.76
N TYR A 321 -10.07 -5.97 6.58
CA TYR A 321 -11.20 -6.80 6.14
C TYR A 321 -12.35 -6.93 7.17
N ARG A 322 -12.18 -6.36 8.37
CA ARG A 322 -13.21 -6.21 9.40
C ARG A 322 -13.22 -4.80 9.96
N THR A 323 -14.38 -4.29 10.34
CA THR A 323 -14.48 -2.97 10.98
C THR A 323 -14.25 -3.09 12.49
N ARG A 324 -14.01 -1.96 13.16
CA ARG A 324 -13.85 -1.98 14.63
C ARG A 324 -15.19 -2.16 15.32
N GLU A 325 -16.22 -1.61 14.70
CA GLU A 325 -17.61 -1.58 15.11
C GLU A 325 -18.21 -3.00 15.06
N GLU A 326 -17.83 -3.79 14.04
CA GLU A 326 -18.14 -5.22 13.93
C GLU A 326 -17.55 -6.03 15.09
N ILE A 327 -16.24 -5.91 15.33
CA ILE A 327 -15.53 -6.62 16.41
C ILE A 327 -16.06 -6.16 17.78
N GLN A 328 -16.29 -4.87 17.98
CA GLN A 328 -16.84 -4.31 19.22
C GLN A 328 -18.26 -4.82 19.47
N ARG A 329 -19.13 -4.83 18.45
CA ARG A 329 -20.48 -5.41 18.55
C ARG A 329 -20.40 -6.87 19.00
N MET A 330 -19.59 -7.70 18.33
CA MET A 330 -19.45 -9.12 18.69
C MET A 330 -18.92 -9.32 20.12
N ARG A 331 -18.01 -8.48 20.61
CA ARG A 331 -17.56 -8.48 22.02
C ARG A 331 -18.63 -8.03 23.01
N SER A 332 -19.53 -7.12 22.61
CA SER A 332 -20.55 -6.54 23.51
C SER A 332 -21.88 -7.30 23.55
N THR A 333 -22.21 -8.10 22.51
CA THR A 333 -23.51 -8.79 22.40
C THR A 333 -23.42 -10.30 22.27
N ASN A 334 -22.23 -10.86 22.02
CA ASN A 334 -22.05 -12.29 21.71
C ASN A 334 -20.74 -12.86 22.30
N ASP A 335 -20.22 -12.34 23.42
CA ASP A 335 -19.02 -12.92 24.06
C ASP A 335 -19.38 -14.21 24.84
N PRO A 336 -18.65 -15.32 24.66
CA PRO A 336 -19.01 -16.62 25.21
C PRO A 336 -18.89 -16.68 26.75
N ILE A 337 -17.98 -15.90 27.32
CA ILE A 337 -17.76 -15.82 28.77
C ILE A 337 -18.84 -14.95 29.40
N ALA A 338 -19.19 -13.84 28.73
CA ALA A 338 -20.30 -12.99 29.16
C ALA A 338 -21.65 -13.74 29.15
N GLY A 339 -21.94 -14.51 28.09
CA GLY A 339 -23.20 -15.27 27.99
C GLY A 339 -23.34 -16.35 29.07
N LEU A 340 -22.28 -17.12 29.35
CA LEU A 340 -22.29 -18.07 30.46
C LEU A 340 -22.37 -17.38 31.83
N LYS A 341 -21.70 -16.23 32.02
CA LYS A 341 -21.83 -15.42 33.25
C LYS A 341 -23.28 -14.98 33.47
N GLU A 342 -23.96 -14.49 32.43
CA GLU A 342 -25.36 -14.08 32.50
C GLU A 342 -26.27 -15.25 32.93
N HIS A 343 -26.10 -16.44 32.34
CA HIS A 343 -26.80 -17.64 32.77
C HIS A 343 -26.50 -18.03 34.22
N ILE A 344 -25.23 -18.07 34.64
CA ILE A 344 -24.86 -18.46 36.01
C ILE A 344 -25.48 -17.52 37.06
N LEU A 345 -25.54 -16.21 36.78
CA LEU A 345 -26.14 -15.22 37.66
C LEU A 345 -27.67 -15.28 37.66
N ASP A 346 -28.30 -15.28 36.49
CA ASP A 346 -29.77 -15.32 36.37
C ASP A 346 -30.35 -16.59 37.00
N TRP A 347 -29.65 -17.71 36.88
CA TRP A 347 -30.05 -19.01 37.41
C TRP A 347 -29.65 -19.22 38.89
N GLY A 348 -28.99 -18.26 39.54
CA GLY A 348 -28.55 -18.40 40.94
C GLY A 348 -27.54 -19.53 41.17
N VAL A 349 -26.75 -19.88 40.15
CA VAL A 349 -25.75 -20.95 40.18
C VAL A 349 -24.48 -20.49 40.92
N ALA A 350 -24.16 -19.20 40.86
CA ALA A 350 -23.11 -18.53 41.64
C ALA A 350 -23.51 -17.07 41.90
N GLN A 351 -23.02 -16.49 42.99
CA GLN A 351 -23.07 -15.04 43.21
C GLN A 351 -21.99 -14.32 42.39
N GLU A 352 -22.17 -13.01 42.13
CA GLU A 352 -21.23 -12.29 41.27
C GLU A 352 -19.81 -12.22 41.84
N ASP A 353 -19.68 -12.22 43.17
CA ASP A 353 -18.38 -12.18 43.83
C ASP A 353 -17.64 -13.52 43.80
N GLU A 354 -18.35 -14.65 43.67
CA GLU A 354 -17.73 -15.95 43.35
C GLU A 354 -17.10 -15.90 41.94
N LEU A 355 -17.81 -15.31 40.96
CA LEU A 355 -17.28 -15.17 39.61
C LEU A 355 -16.11 -14.18 39.53
N LYS A 356 -16.17 -13.06 40.29
CA LYS A 356 -15.02 -12.15 40.46
C LYS A 356 -13.82 -12.85 41.12
N ALA A 357 -14.06 -13.78 42.05
CA ALA A 357 -13.00 -14.58 42.66
C ALA A 357 -12.37 -15.55 41.64
N ILE A 358 -13.18 -16.26 40.85
CA ILE A 358 -12.69 -17.14 39.77
C ILE A 358 -11.88 -16.34 38.72
N ASP A 359 -12.37 -15.17 38.29
CA ASP A 359 -11.65 -14.27 37.37
C ASP A 359 -10.28 -13.85 37.93
N LYS A 360 -10.22 -13.56 39.24
CA LYS A 360 -9.00 -13.14 39.94
C LYS A 360 -8.02 -14.31 40.11
N GLU A 361 -8.50 -15.49 40.46
CA GLU A 361 -7.69 -16.71 40.63
C GLU A 361 -7.11 -17.17 39.29
N ALA A 362 -7.95 -17.30 38.25
CA ALA A 362 -7.52 -17.63 36.89
C ALA A 362 -6.45 -16.66 36.38
N ARG A 363 -6.62 -15.35 36.65
CA ARG A 363 -5.63 -14.33 36.31
C ARG A 363 -4.34 -14.43 37.14
N SER A 364 -4.39 -14.82 38.42
CA SER A 364 -3.18 -15.05 39.21
C SER A 364 -2.40 -16.24 38.67
N HIS A 365 -3.07 -17.39 38.57
CA HIS A 365 -2.52 -18.64 38.06
C HIS A 365 -1.86 -18.50 36.68
N VAL A 366 -2.51 -17.81 35.74
CA VAL A 366 -1.94 -17.54 34.40
C VAL A 366 -0.68 -16.66 34.49
N ASN A 367 -0.63 -15.64 35.36
CA ASN A 367 0.58 -14.81 35.47
C ASN A 367 1.73 -15.54 36.19
N GLU A 368 1.43 -16.41 37.16
CA GLU A 368 2.41 -17.29 37.82
C GLU A 368 3.00 -18.31 36.85
N GLU A 369 2.17 -18.98 36.05
CA GLU A 369 2.60 -19.92 35.01
C GLU A 369 3.39 -19.23 33.88
N VAL A 370 2.99 -18.01 33.51
CA VAL A 370 3.77 -17.17 32.56
C VAL A 370 5.13 -16.82 33.15
N ALA A 371 5.21 -16.38 34.40
CA ALA A 371 6.49 -16.05 35.04
C ALA A 371 7.41 -17.28 35.15
N ALA A 372 6.85 -18.46 35.44
CA ALA A 372 7.59 -19.72 35.39
C ALA A 372 8.11 -20.03 33.98
N ALA A 373 7.27 -19.86 32.94
CA ALA A 373 7.67 -20.05 31.55
C ALA A 373 8.74 -19.06 31.05
N GLU A 374 8.72 -17.82 31.55
CA GLU A 374 9.77 -16.82 31.24
C GLU A 374 11.13 -17.18 31.87
N ALA A 375 11.12 -17.91 32.99
CA ALA A 375 12.31 -18.36 33.71
C ALA A 375 12.93 -19.67 33.16
N MET A 376 12.18 -20.46 32.38
CA MET A 376 12.67 -21.72 31.79
C MET A 376 13.93 -21.52 30.92
N PRO A 377 14.84 -22.51 30.82
CA PRO A 377 15.98 -22.44 29.92
C PRO A 377 15.54 -22.45 28.44
N HIS A 378 16.33 -21.81 27.57
CA HIS A 378 16.24 -22.04 26.13
C HIS A 378 16.83 -23.43 25.78
N PRO A 379 16.42 -24.07 24.67
CA PRO A 379 17.11 -25.23 24.12
C PRO A 379 18.59 -24.92 23.85
N GLU A 380 19.47 -25.90 24.03
CA GLU A 380 20.88 -25.71 23.73
C GLU A 380 21.08 -25.41 22.23
N ALA A 381 21.97 -24.46 21.92
CA ALA A 381 22.24 -24.06 20.54
C ALA A 381 23.19 -25.04 19.80
N THR A 382 22.93 -26.35 19.92
CA THR A 382 23.74 -27.41 19.29
C THR A 382 23.04 -27.98 18.05
N PRO A 383 23.78 -28.46 17.03
CA PRO A 383 23.16 -29.13 15.88
C PRO A 383 22.34 -30.37 16.27
N LYS A 384 22.70 -31.07 17.37
CA LYS A 384 21.99 -32.25 17.87
C LYS A 384 20.53 -31.95 18.21
N ILE A 385 20.27 -30.83 18.89
CA ILE A 385 18.92 -30.38 19.29
C ILE A 385 17.98 -30.20 18.09
N LEU A 386 18.53 -29.87 16.90
CA LEU A 386 17.77 -29.73 15.65
C LEU A 386 17.31 -31.06 15.05
N PHE A 387 17.94 -32.19 15.42
CA PHE A 387 17.62 -33.52 14.90
C PHE A 387 16.94 -34.43 15.94
N GLU A 388 17.07 -34.12 17.23
CA GLU A 388 16.25 -34.72 18.29
C GLU A 388 14.74 -34.51 18.05
N ASP A 389 13.93 -35.47 18.50
CA ASP A 389 12.47 -35.40 18.56
C ASP A 389 11.74 -35.28 17.20
N ILE A 390 12.41 -35.53 16.06
CA ILE A 390 11.78 -35.53 14.71
C ILE A 390 11.04 -36.85 14.41
N TYR A 391 11.60 -37.97 14.86
CA TYR A 391 11.09 -39.32 14.61
C TYR A 391 10.76 -40.03 15.94
N VAL A 392 10.04 -41.15 15.88
CA VAL A 392 9.86 -42.01 17.04
C VAL A 392 11.22 -42.67 17.36
N PRO A 393 11.65 -42.77 18.63
CA PRO A 393 12.90 -43.44 18.98
C PRO A 393 12.97 -44.88 18.45
N GLY A 394 14.00 -45.19 17.67
CA GLY A 394 14.14 -46.46 16.94
C GLY A 394 13.52 -46.47 15.53
N SER A 395 12.96 -45.35 15.07
CA SER A 395 12.44 -45.15 13.70
C SER A 395 13.18 -44.05 12.92
N GLU A 396 14.35 -43.62 13.39
CA GLU A 396 15.18 -42.63 12.72
C GLU A 396 15.76 -43.20 11.40
N PRO A 397 15.58 -42.52 10.25
CA PRO A 397 16.32 -42.86 9.04
C PRO A 397 17.78 -42.41 9.16
N GLU A 398 18.70 -43.13 8.52
CA GLU A 398 20.13 -42.76 8.44
C GLU A 398 20.37 -41.35 7.86
N PHE A 399 19.42 -40.85 7.07
CA PHE A 399 19.47 -39.56 6.38
C PHE A 399 18.20 -38.74 6.63
N ILE A 400 18.34 -37.54 7.18
CA ILE A 400 17.23 -36.62 7.41
C ILE A 400 17.16 -35.65 6.22
N ARG A 401 16.12 -35.79 5.38
CA ARG A 401 15.91 -35.01 4.14
C ARG A 401 17.13 -35.03 3.18
N GLY A 402 17.83 -36.16 3.11
CA GLY A 402 19.02 -36.33 2.27
C GLY A 402 20.34 -35.89 2.93
N VAL A 403 20.34 -35.50 4.20
CA VAL A 403 21.55 -35.16 4.96
C VAL A 403 21.84 -36.25 5.99
N SER A 404 23.04 -36.85 5.93
CA SER A 404 23.53 -37.81 6.92
C SER A 404 23.73 -37.16 8.29
N GLY A 405 23.34 -37.82 9.37
CA GLY A 405 23.37 -37.30 10.75
C GLY A 405 24.75 -37.02 11.37
N ALA A 406 25.83 -36.98 10.60
CA ALA A 406 27.20 -36.76 11.06
C ALA A 406 27.95 -35.68 10.25
N ASP A 407 28.75 -34.88 10.99
CA ASP A 407 29.97 -34.16 10.59
C ASP A 407 29.95 -33.12 9.45
N LYS A 408 28.83 -32.86 8.75
CA LYS A 408 28.85 -32.02 7.52
C LYS A 408 28.19 -30.63 7.57
N PHE A 409 27.55 -30.22 8.67
CA PHE A 409 26.88 -28.89 8.71
C PHE A 409 27.72 -27.75 9.30
N PHE A 410 28.71 -28.05 10.16
CA PHE A 410 29.71 -27.10 10.64
C PHE A 410 31.05 -27.84 10.79
N GLY A 411 32.17 -27.20 10.43
CA GLY A 411 33.47 -27.85 10.33
C GLY A 411 34.04 -28.37 11.65
N GLN A 412 34.81 -29.46 11.59
CA GLN A 412 35.42 -30.11 12.76
C GLN A 412 36.34 -29.16 13.54
N ALA A 413 36.13 -29.07 14.86
CA ALA A 413 36.95 -28.26 15.77
C ALA A 413 38.15 -29.05 16.30
N ASN A 414 39.29 -29.00 15.62
CA ASN A 414 40.54 -29.61 16.09
C ASN A 414 41.40 -28.65 16.94
N GLY A 415 41.11 -28.62 18.24
CA GLY A 415 42.10 -28.48 19.33
C GLY A 415 43.02 -27.26 19.40
N ALA A 416 42.59 -26.21 20.10
CA ALA A 416 43.49 -25.26 20.78
C ALA A 416 42.88 -24.78 22.11
N LYS A 417 43.70 -24.60 23.16
CA LYS A 417 43.22 -24.28 24.52
C LYS A 417 43.07 -22.77 24.77
N GLY A 418 41.84 -22.33 25.03
CA GLY A 418 41.50 -21.38 26.09
C GLY A 418 41.82 -19.88 25.90
N LYS A 419 40.75 -19.07 25.81
CA LYS A 419 40.61 -17.74 26.43
C LYS A 419 39.13 -17.54 26.82
N PRO A 420 38.81 -16.75 27.86
CA PRO A 420 37.43 -16.55 28.30
C PRO A 420 36.61 -15.76 27.25
N ALA A 421 35.31 -16.01 27.20
CA ALA A 421 34.42 -15.42 26.20
C ALA A 421 34.24 -13.90 26.40
N PRO A 422 34.48 -13.06 25.36
CA PRO A 422 34.09 -11.66 25.39
C PRO A 422 32.57 -11.52 25.21
N SER A 423 31.97 -10.47 25.79
CA SER A 423 30.54 -10.17 25.65
C SER A 423 30.16 -9.79 24.21
N GLN A 424 29.65 -10.75 23.43
CA GLN A 424 29.29 -10.52 22.03
C GLN A 424 27.84 -10.05 21.85
N GLN A 425 27.69 -9.00 21.04
CA GLN A 425 26.41 -8.52 20.55
C GLN A 425 25.87 -9.46 19.46
N THR A 426 24.62 -9.90 19.56
CA THR A 426 24.02 -10.79 18.57
C THR A 426 23.72 -10.08 17.24
N LYS A 427 24.57 -10.31 16.24
CA LYS A 427 24.24 -10.21 14.82
C LYS A 427 24.83 -11.40 14.08
N LEU A 428 23.97 -12.24 13.51
CA LEU A 428 24.34 -13.20 12.47
C LEU A 428 23.32 -13.11 11.34
N SER A 429 23.83 -12.91 10.13
CA SER A 429 23.08 -12.82 8.88
C SER A 429 23.41 -14.04 8.02
N PHE A 430 22.39 -14.77 7.57
CA PHE A 430 22.60 -15.81 6.56
C PHE A 430 22.62 -15.20 5.16
N ALA A 431 23.72 -15.43 4.45
CA ALA A 431 23.85 -15.24 3.02
C ALA A 431 24.80 -16.31 2.47
N THR A 432 24.40 -16.98 1.40
CA THR A 432 25.20 -18.02 0.74
C THR A 432 24.94 -18.01 -0.77
N LYS A 433 26.01 -17.88 -1.56
CA LYS A 433 26.12 -18.38 -2.94
C LYS A 433 27.42 -19.18 -3.01
N GLY A 434 27.41 -20.30 -3.73
CA GLY A 434 28.53 -21.25 -3.76
C GLY A 434 29.41 -21.16 -5.00
N GLY A 435 30.17 -22.22 -5.26
CA GLY A 435 30.86 -22.47 -6.54
C GLY A 435 32.36 -22.18 -6.50
N ASP A 436 33.17 -23.24 -6.50
CA ASP A 436 34.64 -23.15 -6.47
C ASP A 436 35.27 -22.84 -7.84
N LYS A 437 36.45 -22.21 -7.79
CA LYS A 437 37.65 -22.70 -8.50
C LYS A 437 38.90 -22.33 -7.69
N ALA A 438 39.95 -23.13 -7.79
CA ALA A 438 41.10 -23.13 -6.88
C ALA A 438 42.42 -22.75 -7.57
N GLU A 439 43.47 -22.41 -6.80
CA GLU A 439 44.79 -23.07 -6.92
C GLU A 439 45.82 -22.73 -5.81
N ALA A 440 46.97 -23.42 -5.89
CA ALA A 440 48.28 -23.17 -5.27
C ALA A 440 48.53 -23.53 -3.77
N LYS A 441 49.74 -24.07 -3.53
CA LYS A 441 50.26 -24.63 -2.26
C LYS A 441 51.50 -23.86 -1.78
N LYS A 442 51.82 -23.89 -0.47
CA LYS A 442 53.05 -24.53 0.07
C LYS A 442 53.22 -24.42 1.60
N ASP A 443 54.04 -25.34 2.12
CA ASP A 443 54.35 -25.60 3.53
C ASP A 443 55.61 -24.86 4.05
N VAL A 444 55.82 -24.76 5.38
CA VAL A 444 56.82 -25.56 6.15
C VAL A 444 56.95 -25.12 7.63
N LYS A 445 56.92 -26.15 8.50
CA LYS A 445 57.12 -26.31 9.96
C LYS A 445 58.40 -25.76 10.65
N LYS A 446 58.37 -25.88 12.00
CA LYS A 446 59.45 -26.02 13.05
C LYS A 446 59.74 -24.76 13.91
N GLU A 447 59.75 -24.77 15.26
CA GLU A 447 60.37 -25.62 16.33
C GLU A 447 61.84 -25.22 16.66
N ALA A 448 62.35 -25.13 17.90
CA ALA A 448 61.75 -25.12 19.26
C ALA A 448 62.80 -24.76 20.37
N GLY A 449 62.34 -24.42 21.60
CA GLY A 449 63.13 -24.41 22.87
C GLY A 449 63.95 -23.14 23.22
N LEU A 450 64.47 -22.94 24.45
CA LEU A 450 64.26 -23.59 25.76
C LEU A 450 64.97 -22.78 26.92
N GLU A 451 64.60 -22.98 28.20
CA GLU A 451 65.31 -22.53 29.45
C GLU A 451 65.39 -20.97 29.69
N LYS A 452 65.63 -20.34 30.87
CA LYS A 452 65.79 -20.62 32.35
C LYS A 452 65.85 -19.26 33.13
N GLU A 453 65.90 -19.04 34.46
CA GLU A 453 65.59 -19.72 35.77
C GLU A 453 65.61 -18.61 36.90
N GLU A 454 65.37 -18.93 38.20
CA GLU A 454 65.78 -18.19 39.45
C GLU A 454 65.18 -16.76 39.76
N VAL A 455 65.18 -16.10 40.97
CA VAL A 455 65.33 -16.44 42.44
C VAL A 455 64.85 -15.27 43.37
N GLU A 456 64.31 -15.59 44.57
CA GLU A 456 64.20 -14.84 45.89
C GLU A 456 63.56 -13.43 46.16
N LYS A 457 63.07 -13.32 47.43
CA LYS A 457 63.04 -12.17 48.40
C LYS A 457 62.10 -10.95 48.19
N VAL A 458 61.66 -10.16 49.20
CA VAL A 458 61.23 -10.29 50.64
C VAL A 458 61.06 -8.86 51.23
N GLU A 459 60.19 -8.65 52.25
CA GLU A 459 60.00 -7.38 53.03
C GLU A 459 59.49 -6.13 52.23
N SER A 460 58.93 -5.02 52.77
CA SER A 460 58.25 -4.62 54.04
C SER A 460 57.50 -3.26 53.74
N ASP A 461 56.86 -2.43 54.58
CA ASP A 461 56.59 -2.27 56.04
C ASP A 461 55.38 -1.29 56.26
N LYS A 462 54.93 -1.07 57.51
CA LYS A 462 54.09 0.06 58.07
C LYS A 462 52.57 0.10 57.74
N GLU A 463 51.62 0.18 58.70
CA GLU A 463 51.35 1.10 59.85
C GLU A 463 50.73 2.47 59.47
N THR A 464 49.82 3.17 60.19
CA THR A 464 48.85 2.96 61.32
C THR A 464 47.81 4.14 61.30
N GLY A 465 46.68 4.23 62.05
CA GLY A 465 45.93 3.28 62.88
C GLY A 465 44.98 3.89 63.96
N LYS A 466 43.67 3.54 63.92
CA LYS A 466 42.62 3.55 65.02
C LYS A 466 41.91 4.84 65.53
N LYS A 467 40.57 4.67 65.73
CA LYS A 467 39.65 5.10 66.86
C LYS A 467 38.82 6.43 66.87
N ARG A 468 37.48 6.22 66.88
CA ARG A 468 36.40 6.74 67.80
C ARG A 468 36.43 8.19 68.38
N GLY A 469 35.31 8.92 68.25
CA GLY A 469 34.95 10.03 69.17
C GLY A 469 33.61 10.78 68.89
N ARG A 470 32.81 11.03 69.94
CA ARG A 470 31.67 11.99 70.10
C ARG A 470 32.00 12.78 71.43
N PRO A 471 31.28 13.84 71.94
CA PRO A 471 30.01 14.45 71.49
C PRO A 471 29.82 15.99 71.71
N THR A 472 28.61 16.49 71.34
CA THR A 472 27.92 17.71 71.86
C THR A 472 28.55 19.10 71.58
N LYS A 473 27.82 20.22 71.63
CA LYS A 473 26.44 20.57 72.14
C LYS A 473 25.82 21.63 71.17
N ALA A 474 24.56 22.10 71.23
CA ALA A 474 23.53 21.95 72.27
C ALA A 474 22.05 21.89 71.81
N ALA A 475 21.50 22.99 71.28
CA ALA A 475 20.09 23.39 71.44
C ALA A 475 19.71 24.49 70.42
N ALA A 476 18.45 24.76 70.02
CA ALA A 476 17.13 24.09 70.18
C ALA A 476 16.20 24.63 69.03
N ALA A 477 14.88 24.41 68.90
CA ALA A 477 13.88 23.88 69.84
C ALA A 477 12.64 23.22 69.18
N GLU A 478 11.81 22.67 70.07
CA GLU A 478 10.37 22.36 70.10
C GLU A 478 9.41 22.94 69.00
N LYS A 479 8.28 22.27 68.64
CA LYS A 479 7.60 21.05 69.17
C LYS A 479 6.57 20.45 68.18
N LYS A 480 6.50 19.10 68.10
CA LYS A 480 5.31 18.22 67.81
C LYS A 480 4.51 18.35 66.47
N SER A 481 3.78 17.34 65.96
CA SER A 481 3.84 15.86 66.08
C SER A 481 2.78 15.11 65.21
N LYS A 482 3.16 13.98 64.56
CA LYS A 482 2.30 12.83 64.10
C LYS A 482 1.19 13.16 63.04
N LYS A 483 0.55 12.21 62.30
CA LYS A 483 0.65 10.73 62.19
C LYS A 483 0.27 10.23 60.76
N GLU A 484 0.52 8.95 60.51
CA GLU A 484 0.05 7.96 59.51
C GLU A 484 -1.16 8.22 58.56
N VAL A 485 -0.99 7.71 57.31
CA VAL A 485 -1.80 6.67 56.58
C VAL A 485 -3.31 6.53 56.82
N VAL A 486 -4.09 6.53 55.73
CA VAL A 486 -5.26 5.65 55.44
C VAL A 486 -5.27 5.32 53.93
N GLU A 487 -5.62 4.09 53.56
CA GLU A 487 -5.99 3.65 52.19
C GLU A 487 -7.51 3.49 52.08
N ASP A 488 -8.05 3.50 50.85
CA ASP A 488 -9.39 3.08 50.41
C ASP A 488 -10.65 3.52 51.21
N ASP A 489 -11.59 4.15 50.50
CA ASP A 489 -13.00 3.77 50.65
C ASP A 489 -13.69 3.81 49.27
N ASP A 490 -13.91 2.58 48.84
CA ASP A 490 -14.46 1.97 47.63
C ASP A 490 -15.79 2.52 47.04
N VAL A 491 -16.17 1.91 45.91
CA VAL A 491 -17.56 1.57 45.51
C VAL A 491 -18.54 2.67 45.02
N GLU A 492 -18.78 2.58 43.70
CA GLU A 492 -20.09 2.66 43.02
C GLU A 492 -20.85 4.00 42.85
N VAL A 493 -21.81 4.11 41.92
CA VAL A 493 -21.90 3.74 40.48
C VAL A 493 -23.23 4.30 39.95
N ALA A 494 -23.39 4.35 38.63
CA ALA A 494 -24.64 4.56 37.91
C ALA A 494 -25.33 5.94 37.98
N ALA A 495 -25.59 6.45 36.78
CA ALA A 495 -26.71 7.33 36.45
C ALA A 495 -28.07 6.59 36.68
N PRO A 496 -29.30 7.10 36.37
CA PRO A 496 -29.62 7.73 35.07
C PRO A 496 -30.84 8.71 35.04
N VAL A 497 -31.26 9.02 33.80
CA VAL A 497 -32.57 9.56 33.38
C VAL A 497 -32.85 11.06 33.63
N SER A 498 -33.55 11.64 32.65
CA SER A 498 -33.92 13.04 32.54
C SER A 498 -35.30 13.36 33.10
N LYS A 499 -35.51 14.62 33.55
CA LYS A 499 -36.74 15.41 33.29
C LYS A 499 -36.59 16.90 33.70
N ARG A 500 -37.17 17.78 32.89
CA ARG A 500 -37.60 19.18 33.21
C ARG A 500 -38.88 19.12 34.11
N PRO A 501 -39.43 20.21 34.74
CA PRO A 501 -39.30 21.64 34.36
C PRO A 501 -39.37 22.76 35.46
N ARG A 502 -39.06 24.00 35.03
CA ARG A 502 -39.71 25.31 35.37
C ARG A 502 -39.84 25.85 36.82
N ARG A 503 -39.16 26.97 37.07
CA ARG A 503 -39.65 28.30 37.57
C ARG A 503 -38.62 29.36 37.11
N GLY A 504 -38.92 30.62 36.77
CA GLY A 504 -40.21 31.30 36.52
C GLY A 504 -40.01 32.80 36.15
N ARG A 505 -40.87 33.31 35.23
CA ARG A 505 -41.22 34.71 34.83
C ARG A 505 -40.94 35.87 35.82
N LYS A 506 -40.94 37.17 35.44
CA LYS A 506 -41.42 37.96 34.26
C LYS A 506 -40.60 39.29 34.19
N VAL A 507 -40.46 40.02 33.07
CA VAL A 507 -41.26 41.20 32.59
C VAL A 507 -40.51 41.70 31.31
N ILE A 508 -41.02 42.05 30.11
CA ILE A 508 -42.27 42.67 29.57
C ILE A 508 -42.04 44.11 29.09
N GLU A 509 -42.59 44.61 27.95
CA GLU A 509 -43.14 44.08 26.66
C GLU A 509 -43.22 45.35 25.74
N ASP A 510 -43.03 45.44 24.41
CA ASP A 510 -42.14 44.84 23.38
C ASP A 510 -42.14 45.82 22.13
N GLU A 511 -42.29 45.38 20.86
CA GLU A 511 -42.63 46.12 19.58
C GLU A 511 -41.54 46.83 18.68
N ASP A 512 -41.91 47.02 17.39
CA ASP A 512 -41.11 47.31 16.19
C ASP A 512 -41.42 48.68 15.51
N ASP A 513 -40.65 49.11 14.49
CA ASP A 513 -41.17 49.75 13.25
C ASP A 513 -40.10 49.95 12.13
N GLU A 514 -40.53 50.05 10.86
CA GLU A 514 -39.71 50.29 9.65
C GLU A 514 -39.72 51.76 9.17
N ILE A 515 -38.84 52.15 8.23
CA ILE A 515 -39.06 53.15 7.14
C ILE A 515 -37.84 53.25 6.18
N MET A 516 -38.03 53.78 4.97
CA MET A 516 -37.16 53.59 3.79
C MET A 516 -36.33 54.82 3.32
N GLU A 517 -35.41 54.54 2.39
CA GLU A 517 -35.02 55.34 1.19
C GLU A 517 -34.11 56.61 1.24
N ASP A 518 -32.94 56.44 0.59
CA ASP A 518 -32.35 57.21 -0.54
C ASP A 518 -31.40 58.45 -0.43
N ALA A 519 -30.32 58.31 -1.21
CA ALA A 519 -29.38 59.23 -1.90
C ALA A 519 -28.94 60.66 -1.42
N ALA A 520 -27.61 60.77 -1.16
CA ALA A 520 -26.67 61.86 -1.58
C ALA A 520 -26.81 63.30 -0.96
N PRO A 521 -25.87 64.27 -1.17
CA PRO A 521 -24.55 64.25 -1.86
C PRO A 521 -23.35 64.85 -1.06
N GLU A 522 -22.21 65.05 -1.73
CA GLU A 522 -21.07 65.96 -1.37
C GLU A 522 -21.50 67.46 -1.22
N PRO A 523 -20.68 68.45 -0.70
CA PRO A 523 -19.20 68.52 -0.71
C PRO A 523 -18.46 69.23 0.47
N THR A 524 -17.13 69.36 0.31
CA THR A 524 -16.12 70.07 1.15
C THR A 524 -16.35 71.59 1.38
N PRO A 525 -15.59 72.24 2.29
CA PRO A 525 -14.52 73.14 1.79
C PRO A 525 -13.26 73.44 2.65
N LYS A 526 -12.06 73.27 2.05
CA LYS A 526 -10.93 74.27 1.92
C LYS A 526 -10.16 74.72 3.21
N LYS A 527 -8.95 75.34 3.21
CA LYS A 527 -7.74 75.54 2.33
C LYS A 527 -6.61 76.18 3.20
N ALA A 528 -5.35 76.45 2.79
CA ALA A 528 -4.62 76.51 1.50
C ALA A 528 -3.25 75.77 1.63
N LYS A 529 -2.05 76.13 1.10
CA LYS A 529 -1.44 77.20 0.25
C LYS A 529 -0.10 76.60 -0.30
N ALA A 530 0.42 76.68 -1.54
CA ALA A 530 0.32 77.57 -2.73
C ALA A 530 1.45 78.64 -2.83
N SER A 531 2.18 78.86 -3.95
CA SER A 531 2.14 78.23 -5.31
C SER A 531 3.07 78.86 -6.39
N THR A 532 3.43 78.08 -7.45
CA THR A 532 3.55 78.45 -8.91
C THR A 532 4.66 79.46 -9.37
N PRO A 533 4.92 79.83 -10.68
CA PRO A 533 4.13 79.59 -11.94
C PRO A 533 4.80 79.40 -13.36
N LYS A 534 4.05 78.72 -14.27
CA LYS A 534 3.89 78.92 -15.77
C LYS A 534 5.08 78.59 -16.73
N SER A 535 4.92 78.24 -18.03
CA SER A 535 3.97 78.74 -19.07
C SER A 535 3.79 77.93 -20.41
N LYS A 536 2.59 78.04 -21.05
CA LYS A 536 2.28 78.29 -22.51
C LYS A 536 2.53 77.16 -23.62
N PRO A 537 2.12 77.28 -24.93
CA PRO A 537 0.73 76.97 -25.42
C PRO A 537 0.56 76.33 -26.87
N SER A 538 -0.70 76.16 -27.34
CA SER A 538 -1.20 75.86 -28.75
C SER A 538 -0.97 74.45 -29.35
N ARG A 539 -1.82 73.79 -30.18
CA ARG A 539 -3.17 73.98 -30.84
C ARG A 539 -3.29 74.57 -32.27
N LYS A 540 -3.50 73.71 -33.30
CA LYS A 540 -4.20 73.85 -34.63
C LYS A 540 -3.91 72.57 -35.49
N LYS A 541 -4.61 72.12 -36.56
CA LYS A 541 -5.81 72.55 -37.35
C LYS A 541 -6.37 71.35 -38.17
N GLU A 542 -7.68 71.31 -38.48
CA GLU A 542 -8.41 70.67 -39.64
C GLU A 542 -8.22 69.18 -40.06
N ALA A 543 -9.17 68.46 -40.69
CA ALA A 543 -10.65 68.54 -40.75
C ALA A 543 -11.29 67.30 -41.48
N GLU A 544 -12.47 66.82 -41.00
CA GLU A 544 -13.64 66.21 -41.71
C GLU A 544 -13.50 65.02 -42.72
N PRO A 545 -14.58 64.25 -43.04
CA PRO A 545 -15.84 63.95 -42.30
C PRO A 545 -16.18 62.43 -42.23
N ALA A 546 -17.39 62.07 -41.77
CA ALA A 546 -17.96 60.70 -41.68
C ALA A 546 -18.77 60.28 -42.95
N PRO A 547 -19.39 59.07 -43.09
CA PRO A 547 -20.51 58.63 -42.23
C PRO A 547 -20.61 57.10 -41.92
N ILE A 548 -21.74 56.76 -41.29
CA ILE A 548 -22.28 55.46 -40.83
C ILE A 548 -22.60 54.48 -41.98
N THR A 549 -22.38 53.16 -41.75
CA THR A 549 -23.28 52.05 -42.17
C THR A 549 -23.00 50.77 -41.37
N GLU A 550 -23.98 49.85 -41.36
CA GLU A 550 -23.92 48.46 -40.88
C GLU A 550 -22.96 47.60 -41.77
N THR A 551 -22.54 46.35 -41.47
CA THR A 551 -23.33 45.14 -41.15
C THR A 551 -22.59 44.09 -40.30
N GLU A 552 -23.31 43.01 -39.97
CA GLU A 552 -22.95 41.85 -39.14
C GLU A 552 -21.82 40.96 -39.72
N ALA A 553 -21.03 40.31 -38.85
CA ALA A 553 -20.82 38.84 -38.83
C ALA A 553 -19.80 38.38 -37.74
N GLU A 554 -20.16 37.31 -37.03
CA GLU A 554 -19.32 36.25 -36.41
C GLU A 554 -18.06 36.64 -35.57
N GLU A 555 -18.19 36.55 -34.23
CA GLU A 555 -17.06 36.45 -33.29
C GLU A 555 -16.71 34.98 -33.01
N GLU A 556 -15.52 34.51 -33.42
CA GLU A 556 -14.92 33.29 -32.85
C GLU A 556 -14.07 33.63 -31.61
N ALA A 557 -14.41 33.04 -30.46
CA ALA A 557 -13.63 33.17 -29.22
C ALA A 557 -12.59 32.03 -29.08
N PRO A 558 -11.34 32.32 -28.66
CA PRO A 558 -10.28 31.31 -28.59
C PRO A 558 -10.37 30.43 -27.33
N GLU A 559 -10.80 29.18 -27.48
CA GLU A 559 -10.86 28.20 -26.37
C GLU A 559 -9.46 27.77 -25.87
N SER A 560 -9.25 27.86 -24.56
CA SER A 560 -7.98 27.56 -23.88
C SER A 560 -7.92 26.11 -23.34
N THR A 561 -6.85 25.36 -23.64
CA THR A 561 -6.76 23.93 -23.30
C THR A 561 -5.99 23.61 -22.01
N SER A 562 -6.71 23.26 -20.96
CA SER A 562 -6.31 22.34 -19.87
C SER A 562 -4.87 22.44 -19.30
N GLU A 563 -4.62 23.38 -18.40
CA GLU A 563 -3.43 23.39 -17.55
C GLU A 563 -3.64 22.54 -16.27
N VAL A 564 -2.68 21.66 -15.95
CA VAL A 564 -2.22 21.25 -14.59
C VAL A 564 -1.25 20.05 -14.64
N GLU A 565 -1.35 19.16 -15.64
CA GLU A 565 -0.32 18.14 -15.91
C GLU A 565 0.74 18.62 -16.92
N GLU A 566 0.53 19.77 -17.54
CA GLU A 566 1.41 20.30 -18.59
C GLU A 566 2.64 21.08 -18.05
N GLU A 567 2.64 21.54 -16.78
CA GLU A 567 3.68 22.42 -16.22
C GLU A 567 5.11 21.83 -16.23
N GLU A 568 5.28 20.50 -16.22
CA GLU A 568 6.61 19.89 -16.25
C GLU A 568 7.17 19.67 -17.68
N LEU A 569 6.31 19.69 -18.71
CA LEU A 569 6.70 19.36 -20.10
C LEU A 569 6.07 20.29 -21.17
N GLN A 570 5.68 21.50 -20.79
CA GLN A 570 5.55 22.62 -21.73
C GLN A 570 6.94 23.17 -22.05
N ASP A 571 7.35 23.02 -23.30
CA ASP A 571 8.33 23.90 -23.91
C ASP A 571 7.62 25.19 -24.34
N GLU A 572 7.28 26.03 -23.35
CA GLU A 572 7.30 27.47 -23.61
C GLU A 572 8.73 27.86 -23.97
N GLU A 573 8.95 28.26 -25.22
CA GLU A 573 10.14 29.00 -25.61
C GLU A 573 10.09 30.39 -24.94
N GLU A 574 10.52 30.48 -23.68
CA GLU A 574 10.57 31.72 -22.90
C GLU A 574 11.19 32.84 -23.75
N LYS A 575 10.37 33.82 -24.14
CA LYS A 575 10.75 34.92 -25.06
C LYS A 575 12.13 35.45 -24.67
N PRO A 576 13.17 35.45 -25.54
CA PRO A 576 14.57 35.59 -25.12
C PRO A 576 14.90 36.80 -24.23
N ALA A 577 14.14 37.90 -24.37
CA ALA A 577 14.25 39.07 -23.50
C ALA A 577 13.92 38.81 -22.00
N VAL A 578 13.09 37.81 -21.69
CA VAL A 578 12.77 37.37 -20.32
C VAL A 578 13.95 36.59 -19.74
N VAL A 579 14.50 35.64 -20.49
CA VAL A 579 15.69 34.85 -20.11
C VAL A 579 16.93 35.74 -19.94
N ALA A 580 17.11 36.76 -20.79
CA ALA A 580 18.16 37.75 -20.64
C ALA A 580 18.03 38.55 -19.32
N LYS A 581 16.82 39.02 -18.99
CA LYS A 581 16.52 39.71 -17.71
C LYS A 581 16.68 38.78 -16.50
N ALA A 582 16.34 37.51 -16.63
CA ALA A 582 16.57 36.48 -15.62
C ALA A 582 18.06 36.37 -15.26
N ARG A 583 18.91 36.18 -16.28
CA ARG A 583 20.37 36.08 -16.10
C ARG A 583 20.97 37.35 -15.52
N GLN A 584 20.51 38.53 -15.91
CA GLN A 584 20.94 39.81 -15.30
C GLN A 584 20.57 39.92 -13.81
N LYS A 585 19.34 39.57 -13.42
CA LYS A 585 18.92 39.59 -12.00
C LYS A 585 19.71 38.58 -11.16
N VAL A 586 19.95 37.38 -11.69
CA VAL A 586 20.78 36.36 -11.01
C VAL A 586 22.24 36.80 -10.93
N GLN A 587 22.84 37.31 -12.01
CA GLN A 587 24.21 37.85 -12.03
C GLN A 587 24.40 38.97 -10.99
N ALA A 588 23.40 39.85 -10.81
CA ALA A 588 23.42 40.86 -9.76
C ALA A 588 23.40 40.26 -8.34
N SER A 589 22.64 39.18 -8.12
CA SER A 589 22.58 38.44 -6.85
C SER A 589 23.78 37.50 -6.61
N LEU A 590 24.65 37.27 -7.60
CA LEU A 590 25.85 36.43 -7.48
C LEU A 590 27.15 37.26 -7.42
N LYS A 591 27.07 38.56 -7.10
CA LYS A 591 28.26 39.37 -6.77
C LYS A 591 28.88 38.95 -5.42
N ALA A 592 30.15 39.29 -5.20
CA ALA A 592 30.93 38.80 -4.06
C ALA A 592 30.37 39.18 -2.67
N ASP A 593 29.84 40.40 -2.52
CA ASP A 593 29.33 40.93 -1.24
C ASP A 593 27.87 40.53 -0.90
N VAL A 594 27.26 39.58 -1.62
CA VAL A 594 25.86 39.21 -1.39
C VAL A 594 25.71 38.31 -0.17
N LYS A 595 25.13 38.86 0.90
CA LYS A 595 24.85 38.17 2.16
C LYS A 595 23.99 36.92 1.94
N HIS A 596 24.55 35.74 2.15
CA HIS A 596 23.86 34.46 2.02
C HIS A 596 22.63 34.37 2.97
N PRO A 597 21.52 33.70 2.56
CA PRO A 597 20.32 33.57 3.40
C PRO A 597 20.49 32.74 4.67
N TYR A 598 21.56 31.93 4.73
CA TYR A 598 22.00 31.17 5.90
C TYR A 598 23.49 31.48 6.16
N PRO A 599 23.95 31.62 7.41
CA PRO A 599 25.35 31.91 7.71
C PRO A 599 26.31 30.82 7.22
N ASP A 600 27.53 31.20 6.84
CA ASP A 600 28.58 30.23 6.50
C ASP A 600 28.86 29.30 7.69
N TRP A 601 28.86 27.98 7.42
CA TRP A 601 29.47 26.98 8.28
C TRP A 601 30.99 26.93 8.04
N LYS A 602 31.76 26.22 8.87
CA LYS A 602 33.20 26.12 8.63
C LYS A 602 33.46 25.30 7.37
N GLN A 603 34.44 25.73 6.58
CA GLN A 603 34.91 24.98 5.41
C GLN A 603 35.30 23.55 5.82
N GLY A 604 34.79 22.56 5.09
CA GLY A 604 34.98 21.14 5.39
C GLY A 604 34.08 20.54 6.48
N GLU A 605 33.26 21.33 7.18
CA GLU A 605 32.15 20.77 7.98
C GLU A 605 30.96 20.40 7.06
N PRO A 606 30.23 19.29 7.32
CA PRO A 606 29.09 18.90 6.49
C PRO A 606 27.97 19.95 6.48
N VAL A 607 27.30 20.11 5.34
CA VAL A 607 26.28 21.16 5.12
C VAL A 607 25.11 20.96 6.08
N PRO A 608 24.76 21.98 6.90
CA PRO A 608 23.61 21.89 7.81
C PRO A 608 22.30 21.74 7.04
N TYR A 609 21.43 20.80 7.45
CA TYR A 609 20.13 20.60 6.81
C TYR A 609 19.21 21.83 7.00
N ALA A 610 19.35 22.54 8.11
CA ALA A 610 18.75 23.86 8.34
C ALA A 610 19.08 24.91 7.25
N ALA A 611 20.23 24.83 6.57
CA ALA A 611 20.57 25.73 5.46
C ALA A 611 19.68 25.46 4.24
N LEU A 612 19.51 24.18 3.89
CA LEU A 612 18.59 23.74 2.85
C LEU A 612 17.13 24.08 3.20
N CYS A 613 16.71 23.84 4.44
CA CYS A 613 15.37 24.19 4.93
C CYS A 613 15.11 25.71 4.92
N LYS A 614 16.13 26.53 5.14
CA LYS A 614 16.03 27.99 5.02
C LYS A 614 15.82 28.42 3.57
N THR A 615 16.51 27.80 2.62
CA THR A 615 16.29 28.03 1.18
C THR A 615 14.91 27.55 0.74
N PHE A 616 14.47 26.35 1.14
CA PHE A 616 13.11 25.85 0.88
C PHE A 616 12.02 26.80 1.40
N SER A 617 12.16 27.32 2.63
CA SER A 617 11.21 28.28 3.18
C SER A 617 11.17 29.61 2.41
N LEU A 618 12.28 30.06 1.83
CA LEU A 618 12.29 31.26 0.98
C LEU A 618 11.66 31.01 -0.39
N VAL A 619 11.91 29.85 -0.99
CA VAL A 619 11.27 29.40 -2.23
C VAL A 619 9.75 29.31 -2.05
N GLU A 620 9.28 28.70 -0.96
CA GLU A 620 7.84 28.54 -0.67
C GLU A 620 7.09 29.87 -0.38
N LEU A 621 7.82 30.96 -0.15
CA LEU A 621 7.29 32.30 0.12
C LEU A 621 7.25 33.22 -1.12
N THR A 622 7.75 32.79 -2.29
CA THR A 622 7.68 33.56 -3.54
C THR A 622 7.21 32.71 -4.71
N THR A 623 6.27 33.23 -5.52
CA THR A 623 5.85 32.59 -6.78
C THR A 623 6.78 32.94 -7.96
N LYS A 624 7.75 33.85 -7.75
CA LYS A 624 8.59 34.38 -8.82
C LYS A 624 9.75 33.43 -9.10
N ARG A 625 9.67 32.67 -10.20
CA ARG A 625 10.72 31.75 -10.72
C ARG A 625 12.15 32.30 -10.59
N LEU A 626 12.36 33.59 -10.87
CA LEU A 626 13.67 34.24 -10.83
C LEU A 626 14.25 34.40 -9.42
N GLU A 627 13.40 34.53 -8.40
CA GLU A 627 13.81 34.61 -6.99
C GLU A 627 14.04 33.20 -6.42
N ILE A 628 13.21 32.22 -6.83
CA ILE A 628 13.45 30.80 -6.58
C ILE A 628 14.84 30.38 -7.10
N MET A 629 15.17 30.71 -8.36
CA MET A 629 16.48 30.45 -8.96
C MET A 629 17.62 31.11 -8.20
N ALA A 630 17.49 32.40 -7.85
CA ALA A 630 18.52 33.11 -7.10
C ALA A 630 18.78 32.49 -5.71
N HIS A 631 17.72 32.10 -4.98
CA HIS A 631 17.87 31.41 -3.70
C HIS A 631 18.53 30.02 -3.84
N CYS A 632 18.18 29.26 -4.88
CA CYS A 632 18.79 27.96 -5.17
C CYS A 632 20.28 28.11 -5.55
N ALA A 633 20.61 29.03 -6.46
CA ALA A 633 21.98 29.26 -6.90
C ALA A 633 22.88 29.80 -5.77
N LEU A 634 22.34 30.65 -4.87
CA LEU A 634 23.05 31.12 -3.69
C LEU A 634 23.41 29.99 -2.71
N LEU A 635 22.50 29.04 -2.47
CA LEU A 635 22.80 27.86 -1.64
C LEU A 635 23.83 26.96 -2.31
N LEU A 636 23.63 26.62 -3.59
CA LEU A 636 24.52 25.71 -4.33
C LEU A 636 25.95 26.28 -4.45
N ARG A 637 26.10 27.60 -4.63
CA ARG A 637 27.42 28.27 -4.57
C ARG A 637 28.03 28.27 -3.16
N GLN A 638 27.22 28.40 -2.11
CA GLN A 638 27.70 28.31 -0.72
C GLN A 638 28.23 26.89 -0.42
N VAL A 639 27.54 25.85 -0.90
CA VAL A 639 28.00 24.45 -0.84
C VAL A 639 29.30 24.25 -1.63
N LEU A 640 29.35 24.66 -2.91
CA LEU A 640 30.57 24.61 -3.74
C LEU A 640 31.79 25.31 -3.09
N ARG A 641 31.56 26.40 -2.34
CA ARG A 641 32.63 27.16 -1.67
C ARG A 641 33.11 26.53 -0.35
N LEU A 642 32.21 25.92 0.43
CA LEU A 642 32.52 25.46 1.79
C LEU A 642 32.73 23.94 1.89
N THR A 643 31.91 23.15 1.18
CA THR A 643 31.84 21.68 1.30
C THR A 643 31.37 21.07 -0.03
N PRO A 644 32.19 21.06 -1.09
CA PRO A 644 31.75 20.65 -2.43
C PRO A 644 31.28 19.19 -2.51
N ASP A 645 31.81 18.29 -1.67
CA ASP A 645 31.42 16.88 -1.59
C ASP A 645 29.93 16.67 -1.26
N ASP A 646 29.31 17.64 -0.57
CA ASP A 646 27.89 17.63 -0.23
C ASP A 646 26.97 18.14 -1.36
N LEU A 647 27.52 18.57 -2.50
CA LEU A 647 26.75 19.13 -3.61
C LEU A 647 25.76 18.12 -4.20
N LEU A 648 26.20 16.87 -4.45
CA LEU A 648 25.34 15.80 -4.94
C LEU A 648 24.18 15.52 -3.98
N THR A 649 24.52 15.37 -2.70
CA THR A 649 23.54 15.16 -1.61
C THR A 649 22.54 16.31 -1.53
N THR A 650 23.00 17.56 -1.69
CA THR A 650 22.15 18.75 -1.64
C THR A 650 21.20 18.81 -2.84
N VAL A 651 21.70 18.54 -4.06
CA VAL A 651 20.88 18.53 -5.29
C VAL A 651 19.82 17.43 -5.23
N LEU A 652 20.18 16.20 -4.82
CA LEU A 652 19.23 15.10 -4.65
C LEU A 652 18.08 15.47 -3.69
N LEU A 653 18.40 16.07 -2.54
CA LEU A 653 17.39 16.55 -1.60
C LEU A 653 16.55 17.71 -2.15
N MET A 654 17.11 18.59 -2.99
CA MET A 654 16.38 19.69 -3.64
C MET A 654 15.35 19.21 -4.67
N ILE A 655 15.63 18.13 -5.39
CA ILE A 655 14.71 17.52 -6.38
C ILE A 655 13.83 16.41 -5.78
N ASN A 656 13.83 16.24 -4.45
CA ASN A 656 13.07 15.21 -3.73
C ASN A 656 13.41 13.74 -4.09
N LYS A 657 14.65 13.47 -4.54
CA LYS A 657 15.11 12.12 -4.91
C LYS A 657 16.16 11.59 -3.92
N LEU A 658 16.27 10.25 -3.83
CA LEU A 658 17.30 9.56 -3.01
C LEU A 658 18.41 8.94 -3.85
N ALA A 659 18.10 8.62 -5.10
CA ALA A 659 18.95 8.05 -6.14
C ALA A 659 18.28 8.36 -7.50
N PRO A 660 18.94 8.08 -8.64
CA PRO A 660 18.32 8.17 -9.95
C PRO A 660 17.12 7.22 -10.09
N ASP A 661 16.15 7.62 -10.93
CA ASP A 661 14.87 6.92 -11.13
C ASP A 661 15.07 5.41 -11.45
N TYR A 662 16.10 5.10 -12.25
CA TYR A 662 16.43 3.76 -12.74
C TYR A 662 17.08 2.84 -11.68
N ALA A 663 17.43 3.35 -10.50
CA ALA A 663 17.91 2.52 -9.39
C ALA A 663 16.77 1.74 -8.69
N GLY A 664 15.51 2.15 -8.89
CA GLY A 664 14.32 1.51 -8.32
C GLY A 664 14.12 1.74 -6.81
N ILE A 665 14.68 2.83 -6.26
CA ILE A 665 14.65 3.12 -4.82
C ILE A 665 13.43 3.99 -4.46
N GLU A 666 12.30 3.33 -4.24
CA GLU A 666 11.08 3.95 -3.69
C GLU A 666 11.20 4.17 -2.16
N LEU A 667 10.71 5.31 -1.65
CA LEU A 667 10.52 5.51 -0.20
C LEU A 667 9.58 4.46 0.41
N GLY A 668 8.53 4.07 -0.32
CA GLY A 668 7.60 2.99 0.05
C GLY A 668 6.96 3.20 1.43
N ILE A 669 6.33 4.36 1.64
CA ILE A 669 5.67 4.79 2.89
C ILE A 669 4.34 5.46 2.51
N GLY A 670 3.26 5.09 3.20
CA GLY A 670 1.97 5.80 3.14
C GLY A 670 1.77 6.74 4.32
N GLU A 671 0.90 7.74 4.15
CA GLU A 671 0.58 8.77 5.16
C GLU A 671 0.24 8.20 6.55
N SER A 672 -0.38 7.01 6.62
CA SER A 672 -0.71 6.35 7.89
C SER A 672 0.51 6.00 8.75
N LEU A 673 1.65 5.66 8.13
CA LEU A 673 2.93 5.43 8.82
C LEU A 673 3.61 6.75 9.20
N ILE A 674 3.45 7.80 8.38
CA ILE A 674 3.93 9.15 8.67
C ILE A 674 3.20 9.72 9.88
N MET A 675 1.86 9.70 9.88
CA MET A 675 1.02 10.08 11.02
C MET A 675 1.35 9.29 12.28
N LYS A 676 1.60 7.98 12.15
CA LYS A 676 2.05 7.14 13.28
C LYS A 676 3.42 7.59 13.82
N ALA A 677 4.39 7.89 12.94
CA ALA A 677 5.70 8.38 13.34
C ALA A 677 5.64 9.78 13.97
N ILE A 678 4.76 10.67 13.51
CA ILE A 678 4.50 11.97 14.16
C ILE A 678 3.89 11.76 15.55
N GLY A 679 2.86 10.90 15.67
CA GLY A 679 2.24 10.59 16.96
C GLY A 679 3.21 9.99 17.97
N GLU A 680 3.95 8.94 17.57
CA GLU A 680 4.95 8.29 18.42
C GLU A 680 6.16 9.18 18.75
N SER A 681 6.61 10.06 17.84
CA SER A 681 7.71 10.97 18.14
C SER A 681 7.29 12.13 19.05
N THR A 682 6.04 12.60 18.96
CA THR A 682 5.55 13.77 19.71
C THR A 682 4.72 13.45 20.96
N GLY A 683 4.32 12.19 21.15
CA GLY A 683 3.46 11.75 22.25
C GLY A 683 1.96 12.03 22.05
N ARG A 684 1.54 12.50 20.87
CA ARG A 684 0.14 12.79 20.55
C ARG A 684 -0.56 11.57 19.97
N SER A 685 -1.84 11.38 20.32
CA SER A 685 -2.61 10.22 19.84
C SER A 685 -2.86 10.28 18.33
N LEU A 686 -2.93 9.12 17.67
CA LEU A 686 -3.15 9.04 16.22
C LEU A 686 -4.50 9.66 15.79
N ALA A 687 -5.51 9.69 16.67
CA ALA A 687 -6.77 10.36 16.41
C ALA A 687 -6.60 11.89 16.30
N VAL A 688 -5.81 12.49 17.20
CA VAL A 688 -5.50 13.92 17.19
C VAL A 688 -4.63 14.28 15.97
N ILE A 689 -3.67 13.44 15.59
CA ILE A 689 -2.88 13.64 14.36
C ILE A 689 -3.75 13.56 13.09
N LYS A 690 -4.73 12.64 13.05
CA LYS A 690 -5.70 12.56 11.94
C LYS A 690 -6.62 13.79 11.87
N GLN A 691 -7.07 14.30 13.01
CA GLN A 691 -7.90 15.50 13.07
C GLN A 691 -7.11 16.73 12.61
N ASP A 692 -5.90 16.92 13.13
CA ASP A 692 -4.98 17.97 12.67
C ASP A 692 -4.69 17.87 11.16
N GLN A 693 -4.54 16.66 10.61
CA GLN A 693 -4.36 16.47 9.16
C GLN A 693 -5.62 16.81 8.35
N LYS A 694 -6.82 16.54 8.87
CA LYS A 694 -8.08 16.96 8.22
C LYS A 694 -8.25 18.48 8.23
N GLU A 695 -7.78 19.16 9.29
CA GLU A 695 -7.84 20.62 9.43
C GLU A 695 -6.76 21.36 8.63
N ILE A 696 -5.57 20.78 8.45
CA ILE A 696 -4.38 21.48 7.93
C ILE A 696 -3.96 20.99 6.53
N GLY A 697 -4.25 19.74 6.17
CA GLY A 697 -3.93 19.15 4.87
C GLY A 697 -2.44 18.92 4.55
N ASP A 698 -1.54 19.14 5.52
CA ASP A 698 -0.08 19.07 5.36
C ASP A 698 0.58 18.42 6.58
N LEU A 699 1.05 17.17 6.45
CA LEU A 699 1.64 16.45 7.59
C LEU A 699 2.94 17.10 8.08
N GLY A 700 3.63 17.88 7.24
CA GLY A 700 4.79 18.67 7.63
C GLY A 700 4.41 19.78 8.61
N LEU A 701 3.29 20.48 8.36
CA LEU A 701 2.75 21.46 9.30
C LEU A 701 2.15 20.80 10.55
N VAL A 702 1.51 19.63 10.42
CA VAL A 702 1.05 18.83 11.58
C VAL A 702 2.24 18.41 12.46
N ALA A 703 3.37 18.04 11.88
CA ALA A 703 4.60 17.73 12.63
C ALA A 703 5.14 18.95 13.38
N VAL A 704 5.19 20.13 12.73
CA VAL A 704 5.59 21.39 13.38
C VAL A 704 4.66 21.75 14.55
N LYS A 705 3.34 21.73 14.33
CA LYS A 705 2.31 21.94 15.38
C LYS A 705 2.55 21.00 16.57
N SER A 706 2.75 19.72 16.28
CA SER A 706 2.92 18.65 17.27
C SER A 706 4.20 18.76 18.10
N ARG A 707 5.34 19.17 17.53
CA ARG A 707 6.63 19.20 18.24
C ARG A 707 6.77 20.30 19.28
N SER A 708 5.91 21.32 19.24
CA SER A 708 5.92 22.46 20.18
C SER A 708 5.67 22.09 21.66
N THR A 709 5.34 20.83 21.95
CA THR A 709 4.96 20.32 23.28
C THR A 709 6.09 19.58 24.02
N GLN A 710 7.24 19.32 23.40
CA GLN A 710 8.25 18.40 23.97
C GLN A 710 9.49 19.09 24.58
N PRO A 711 9.79 18.85 25.88
CA PRO A 711 11.08 19.18 26.47
C PRO A 711 12.09 18.05 26.25
N THR A 712 13.27 18.36 25.71
CA THR A 712 14.42 17.42 25.64
C THR A 712 15.45 17.74 26.71
N MET A 713 15.90 16.72 27.46
CA MET A 713 16.89 16.87 28.53
C MET A 713 18.31 17.17 28.01
N PHE A 714 18.60 16.74 26.77
CA PHE A 714 19.85 17.00 26.08
C PHE A 714 19.56 17.46 24.64
N LYS A 715 20.37 18.39 24.12
CA LYS A 715 20.30 18.77 22.70
C LYS A 715 20.89 17.64 21.83
N PRO A 716 20.16 17.13 20.83
CA PRO A 716 20.73 16.23 19.84
C PRO A 716 21.71 16.99 18.92
N LYS A 717 22.58 16.25 18.21
CA LYS A 717 23.43 16.85 17.17
C LYS A 717 22.55 17.40 16.04
N PRO A 718 22.83 18.61 15.49
CA PRO A 718 22.10 19.15 14.35
C PRO A 718 22.11 18.21 13.14
N LEU A 719 21.07 18.28 12.32
CA LEU A 719 21.00 17.52 11.07
C LEU A 719 21.92 18.13 9.99
N THR A 720 22.48 17.25 9.17
CA THR A 720 23.28 17.59 7.99
C THR A 720 22.63 16.97 6.75
N VAL A 721 22.90 17.51 5.57
CA VAL A 721 22.31 16.97 4.31
C VAL A 721 22.69 15.49 4.14
N GLN A 722 23.95 15.11 4.40
CA GLN A 722 24.38 13.70 4.41
C GLN A 722 23.60 12.86 5.42
N GLY A 723 23.41 13.37 6.65
CA GLY A 723 22.72 12.66 7.72
C GLY A 723 21.25 12.41 7.39
N VAL A 724 20.59 13.36 6.73
CA VAL A 724 19.21 13.26 6.28
C VAL A 724 19.09 12.32 5.07
N LEU A 725 19.89 12.50 4.01
CA LEU A 725 19.87 11.60 2.85
C LEU A 725 20.16 10.14 3.27
N LYS A 726 21.18 9.91 4.09
CA LYS A 726 21.52 8.57 4.63
C LYS A 726 20.43 8.01 5.53
N GLY A 727 19.73 8.86 6.29
CA GLY A 727 18.57 8.46 7.08
C GLY A 727 17.39 8.03 6.22
N LEU A 728 17.03 8.82 5.20
CA LEU A 728 15.94 8.56 4.26
C LEU A 728 16.25 7.34 3.36
N MET A 729 17.48 7.19 2.88
CA MET A 729 17.96 6.01 2.16
C MET A 729 17.86 4.74 3.03
N GLY A 730 18.26 4.85 4.31
CA GLY A 730 18.10 3.77 5.30
C GLY A 730 16.65 3.47 5.68
N ILE A 731 15.71 4.35 5.33
CA ILE A 731 14.26 4.14 5.48
C ILE A 731 13.68 3.51 4.20
N ALA A 732 14.08 3.98 3.01
CA ALA A 732 13.64 3.44 1.72
C ALA A 732 14.05 1.96 1.53
N THR A 733 15.33 1.67 1.74
CA THR A 733 15.94 0.32 1.58
C THR A 733 15.48 -0.73 2.59
N VAL A 734 14.67 -0.36 3.59
CA VAL A 734 14.17 -1.29 4.62
C VAL A 734 12.97 -2.10 4.09
N THR A 735 13.25 -3.37 3.80
CA THR A 735 12.30 -4.39 3.30
C THR A 735 12.13 -5.56 4.28
N GLY A 736 11.22 -6.49 3.95
CA GLY A 736 10.97 -7.72 4.73
C GLY A 736 10.07 -7.53 5.97
N ASN A 737 9.94 -8.58 6.78
CA ASN A 737 9.07 -8.55 7.97
C ASN A 737 9.53 -7.47 8.98
N GLY A 738 8.58 -6.83 9.67
CA GLY A 738 8.85 -5.70 10.57
C GLY A 738 9.40 -4.44 9.90
N ALA A 739 9.41 -4.34 8.56
CA ALA A 739 9.91 -3.16 7.84
C ALA A 739 9.17 -1.88 8.25
N GLN A 740 7.83 -1.90 8.31
CA GLN A 740 7.03 -0.72 8.66
C GLN A 740 7.41 -0.12 10.03
N GLY A 741 7.66 -0.97 11.04
CA GLY A 741 8.15 -0.53 12.36
C GLY A 741 9.54 0.11 12.27
N ARG A 742 10.47 -0.55 11.56
CA ARG A 742 11.82 -0.01 11.33
C ARG A 742 11.82 1.32 10.55
N LYS A 743 10.91 1.49 9.58
CA LYS A 743 10.70 2.76 8.87
C LYS A 743 10.19 3.84 9.83
N VAL A 744 9.17 3.54 10.65
CA VAL A 744 8.65 4.46 11.68
C VAL A 744 9.72 4.87 12.69
N ASP A 745 10.54 3.93 13.17
CA ASP A 745 11.68 4.23 14.07
C ASP A 745 12.76 5.09 13.39
N GLY A 746 13.02 4.88 12.09
CA GLY A 746 13.88 5.74 11.29
C GLY A 746 13.36 7.18 11.18
N ILE A 747 12.05 7.36 10.91
CA ILE A 747 11.40 8.67 10.86
C ILE A 747 11.47 9.34 12.24
N LYS A 748 11.13 8.62 13.32
CA LYS A 748 11.23 9.10 14.70
C LYS A 748 12.64 9.57 15.04
N LYS A 749 13.68 8.86 14.59
CA LYS A 749 15.09 9.27 14.77
C LYS A 749 15.38 10.60 14.07
N LEU A 750 14.97 10.78 12.82
CA LEU A 750 15.13 12.05 12.10
C LEU A 750 14.37 13.19 12.79
N LEU A 751 13.09 12.99 13.12
CA LEU A 751 12.26 13.97 13.83
C LEU A 751 12.80 14.35 15.21
N SER A 752 13.45 13.41 15.92
CA SER A 752 14.04 13.70 17.24
C SER A 752 15.24 14.66 17.17
N ALA A 753 15.98 14.66 16.06
CA ALA A 753 17.17 15.48 15.85
C ALA A 753 16.90 16.78 15.07
N ALA A 754 15.79 16.85 14.33
CA ALA A 754 15.32 18.05 13.65
C ALA A 754 15.09 19.23 14.62
N ASP A 755 15.20 20.45 14.10
CA ASP A 755 14.89 21.73 14.76
C ASP A 755 15.61 21.94 16.12
N ALA A 756 16.75 21.26 16.35
CA ALA A 756 17.47 21.23 17.63
C ALA A 756 17.95 22.61 18.14
N ASN A 757 18.01 23.60 17.24
CA ASN A 757 18.34 25.00 17.52
C ASN A 757 17.21 25.97 17.13
N GLY A 758 16.02 25.47 16.81
CA GLY A 758 14.85 26.27 16.45
C GLY A 758 14.10 26.86 17.66
N PRO A 759 13.15 27.79 17.41
CA PRO A 759 12.28 28.32 18.46
C PRO A 759 11.30 27.24 18.96
N ARG A 760 11.12 27.15 20.29
CA ARG A 760 10.28 26.09 20.91
C ARG A 760 8.80 26.14 20.55
N LYS A 761 8.30 27.30 20.09
CA LYS A 761 6.94 27.50 19.62
C LYS A 761 7.00 28.14 18.24
N VAL A 762 6.52 27.43 17.24
CA VAL A 762 6.36 27.91 15.86
C VAL A 762 4.88 28.18 15.62
N ASP A 763 4.59 29.35 15.06
CA ASP A 763 3.28 29.64 14.49
C ASP A 763 3.22 29.03 13.09
N ILE A 764 2.30 28.09 12.86
CA ILE A 764 2.12 27.42 11.56
C ILE A 764 1.41 28.30 10.52
N THR A 765 0.69 29.33 10.96
CA THR A 765 -0.04 30.26 10.08
C THR A 765 0.89 31.31 9.49
N LYS A 766 1.87 31.76 10.29
CA LYS A 766 2.89 32.72 9.85
C LYS A 766 3.97 32.04 9.00
N ASP A 767 4.39 32.71 7.92
CA ASP A 767 5.48 32.31 7.03
C ASP A 767 5.38 30.83 6.56
N LYS A 768 4.14 30.30 6.45
CA LYS A 768 3.80 28.89 6.18
C LYS A 768 4.54 27.90 7.12
N GLY A 769 4.68 28.24 8.40
CA GLY A 769 5.42 27.44 9.39
C GLY A 769 6.95 27.52 9.27
N GLY A 770 7.49 28.37 8.38
CA GLY A 770 8.89 28.74 8.32
C GLY A 770 9.88 27.61 7.94
N PRO A 771 11.18 27.79 8.24
CA PRO A 771 12.27 26.93 7.80
C PRO A 771 12.48 25.69 8.69
N SER A 772 11.41 25.01 9.08
CA SER A 772 11.50 23.84 9.97
C SER A 772 12.07 22.61 9.27
N GLU A 773 13.00 21.93 9.93
CA GLU A 773 13.57 20.66 9.46
C GLU A 773 12.53 19.53 9.51
N ALA A 774 11.71 19.45 10.57
CA ALA A 774 10.64 18.44 10.67
C ALA A 774 9.60 18.57 9.55
N LYS A 775 9.25 19.81 9.15
CA LYS A 775 8.34 20.09 8.04
C LYS A 775 8.83 19.45 6.73
N TYR A 776 10.06 19.74 6.33
CA TYR A 776 10.59 19.29 5.04
C TYR A 776 10.99 17.81 5.05
N ILE A 777 11.40 17.22 6.19
CA ILE A 777 11.56 15.77 6.33
C ILE A 777 10.24 15.04 6.07
N ILE A 778 9.13 15.52 6.64
CA ILE A 778 7.82 14.88 6.47
C ILE A 778 7.28 15.06 5.05
N ARG A 779 7.39 16.24 4.48
CA ARG A 779 7.02 16.48 3.07
C ARG A 779 7.87 15.67 2.09
N PHE A 780 9.15 15.42 2.40
CA PHE A 780 9.98 14.48 1.63
C PHE A 780 9.41 13.05 1.71
N LEU A 781 9.02 12.62 2.92
CA LEU A 781 8.41 11.31 3.17
C LEU A 781 7.01 11.15 2.52
N GLU A 782 6.24 12.25 2.35
CA GLU A 782 5.02 12.30 1.53
C GLU A 782 5.29 12.19 0.01
N GLY A 783 6.56 12.30 -0.42
CA GLY A 783 6.93 12.44 -1.83
C GLY A 783 6.61 13.81 -2.44
N LYS A 784 6.30 14.82 -1.61
CA LYS A 784 5.71 16.10 -2.05
C LYS A 784 6.27 17.27 -1.23
N LEU A 785 7.34 17.92 -1.69
CA LEU A 785 7.96 19.07 -0.99
C LEU A 785 7.07 20.34 -0.94
N ARG A 786 6.09 20.46 -1.85
CA ARG A 786 5.13 21.58 -1.96
C ARG A 786 5.80 22.97 -2.11
N LEU A 787 6.89 23.04 -2.88
CA LEU A 787 7.72 24.24 -3.03
C LEU A 787 7.46 25.07 -4.30
N GLY A 788 6.89 24.48 -5.36
CA GLY A 788 6.94 25.06 -6.71
C GLY A 788 8.33 24.99 -7.37
N LEU A 789 9.25 24.19 -6.81
CA LEU A 789 10.59 23.98 -7.33
C LEU A 789 10.63 22.76 -8.26
N ALA A 790 10.59 22.99 -9.57
CA ALA A 790 10.75 21.95 -10.59
C ALA A 790 12.24 21.58 -10.84
N GLU A 791 12.50 20.35 -11.27
CA GLU A 791 13.86 19.84 -11.56
C GLU A 791 14.61 20.71 -12.59
N ARG A 792 13.93 21.14 -13.66
CA ARG A 792 14.45 22.08 -14.69
C ARG A 792 15.00 23.38 -14.09
N THR A 793 14.42 23.85 -12.97
CA THR A 793 14.84 25.06 -12.25
C THR A 793 16.06 24.79 -11.36
N VAL A 794 16.20 23.59 -10.78
CA VAL A 794 17.41 23.18 -10.05
C VAL A 794 18.60 23.02 -11.00
N ILE A 795 18.42 22.40 -12.17
CA ILE A 795 19.46 22.27 -13.22
C ILE A 795 20.02 23.64 -13.62
N VAL A 796 19.14 24.61 -13.94
CA VAL A 796 19.56 25.98 -14.29
C VAL A 796 20.29 26.66 -13.12
N SER A 797 19.77 26.52 -11.89
CA SER A 797 20.40 27.10 -10.70
C SER A 797 21.78 26.50 -10.39
N LEU A 798 21.97 25.21 -10.67
CA LEU A 798 23.22 24.48 -10.50
C LEU A 798 24.27 24.93 -11.53
N ALA A 799 23.89 25.08 -12.81
CA ALA A 799 24.76 25.65 -13.83
C ALA A 799 25.21 27.07 -13.47
N GLN A 800 24.27 27.93 -13.06
CA GLN A 800 24.55 29.31 -12.67
C GLN A 800 25.46 29.38 -11.43
N ALA A 801 25.26 28.51 -10.44
CA ALA A 801 26.12 28.40 -9.26
C ALA A 801 27.54 27.96 -9.61
N MET A 802 27.69 26.97 -10.50
CA MET A 802 29.00 26.44 -10.92
C MET A 802 29.79 27.44 -11.75
N VAL A 803 29.17 28.06 -12.76
CA VAL A 803 29.80 29.12 -13.57
C VAL A 803 30.24 30.30 -12.69
N ALA A 804 29.41 30.70 -11.72
CA ALA A 804 29.78 31.75 -10.77
C ALA A 804 30.94 31.33 -9.85
N HIS A 805 30.95 30.10 -9.33
CA HIS A 805 32.03 29.58 -8.48
C HIS A 805 33.36 29.45 -9.23
N GLU A 806 33.34 29.00 -10.49
CA GLU A 806 34.53 28.97 -11.35
C GLU A 806 35.07 30.37 -11.66
N ALA A 807 34.20 31.35 -11.92
CA ALA A 807 34.61 32.72 -12.18
C ALA A 807 35.20 33.39 -10.92
N ASP A 808 34.58 33.16 -9.76
CA ASP A 808 35.03 33.63 -8.44
C ASP A 808 36.43 33.09 -8.09
N LYS A 809 36.66 31.79 -8.28
CA LYS A 809 38.00 31.15 -8.21
C LYS A 809 39.04 31.79 -9.14
N LYS A 810 38.60 32.41 -10.24
CA LYS A 810 39.45 33.08 -11.25
C LYS A 810 39.49 34.61 -11.06
N GLY A 811 38.93 35.14 -9.96
CA GLY A 811 38.88 36.57 -9.65
C GLY A 811 37.97 37.39 -10.56
N LYS A 812 36.96 36.77 -11.17
CA LYS A 812 36.09 37.36 -12.21
C LYS A 812 34.60 37.24 -11.86
N VAL A 813 33.80 38.16 -12.37
CA VAL A 813 32.33 38.03 -12.39
C VAL A 813 31.94 37.37 -13.72
N PRO A 814 31.07 36.33 -13.74
CA PRO A 814 30.66 35.69 -14.98
C PRO A 814 29.79 36.63 -15.83
N SER A 815 29.89 36.55 -17.16
CA SER A 815 28.98 37.28 -18.05
C SER A 815 27.65 36.55 -18.22
N THR A 816 26.63 37.25 -18.75
CA THR A 816 25.35 36.62 -19.10
C THR A 816 25.49 35.55 -20.20
N SER A 817 26.52 35.63 -21.05
CA SER A 817 26.82 34.60 -22.07
C SER A 817 27.50 33.38 -21.47
N ASP A 818 28.30 33.52 -20.42
CA ASP A 818 28.94 32.39 -19.73
C ASP A 818 27.90 31.58 -18.96
N LEU A 819 26.94 32.27 -18.30
CA LEU A 819 25.79 31.64 -17.67
C LEU A 819 24.94 30.88 -18.71
N GLU A 820 24.66 31.48 -19.87
CA GLU A 820 23.93 30.84 -20.97
C GLU A 820 24.61 29.57 -21.50
N LYS A 821 25.93 29.61 -21.70
CA LYS A 821 26.71 28.44 -22.15
C LYS A 821 26.66 27.32 -21.12
N GLY A 822 26.90 27.62 -19.84
CA GLY A 822 26.81 26.63 -18.76
C GLY A 822 25.41 26.04 -18.61
N GLU A 823 24.36 26.87 -18.69
CA GLU A 823 22.96 26.42 -18.71
C GLU A 823 22.67 25.49 -19.89
N SER A 824 23.19 25.78 -21.08
CA SER A 824 22.99 24.96 -22.28
C SER A 824 23.70 23.62 -22.17
N ILE A 825 25.00 23.62 -21.82
CA ILE A 825 25.81 22.40 -21.68
C ILE A 825 25.20 21.45 -20.64
N LEU A 826 24.85 21.96 -19.45
CA LEU A 826 24.31 21.10 -18.39
C LEU A 826 22.92 20.55 -18.74
N LYS A 827 22.08 21.29 -19.46
CA LYS A 827 20.79 20.78 -19.97
C LYS A 827 21.01 19.65 -20.98
N THR A 828 21.87 19.84 -21.98
CA THR A 828 22.14 18.83 -23.01
C THR A 828 22.73 17.56 -22.40
N VAL A 829 23.76 17.69 -21.57
CA VAL A 829 24.39 16.54 -20.87
C VAL A 829 23.39 15.82 -19.97
N TYR A 830 22.52 16.54 -19.24
CA TYR A 830 21.51 15.90 -18.40
C TYR A 830 20.43 15.17 -19.21
N SER A 831 20.01 15.68 -20.37
CA SER A 831 19.04 14.99 -21.22
C SER A 831 19.62 13.73 -21.88
N GLU A 832 20.88 13.78 -22.32
CA GLU A 832 21.64 12.63 -22.84
C GLU A 832 21.96 11.58 -21.75
N LEU A 833 22.22 12.03 -20.51
CA LEU A 833 22.69 11.20 -19.40
C LEU A 833 22.09 11.65 -18.04
N PRO A 834 20.80 11.37 -17.74
CA PRO A 834 20.08 11.91 -16.59
C PRO A 834 20.51 11.25 -15.26
N SER A 835 21.71 11.56 -14.80
CA SER A 835 22.33 10.99 -13.61
C SER A 835 23.25 11.98 -12.91
N TYR A 836 22.76 12.59 -11.82
CA TYR A 836 23.56 13.50 -11.00
C TYR A 836 24.75 12.81 -10.34
N ASP A 837 24.64 11.51 -10.04
CA ASP A 837 25.73 10.69 -9.49
C ASP A 837 26.95 10.63 -10.42
N VAL A 838 26.76 10.84 -11.73
CA VAL A 838 27.84 10.96 -12.72
C VAL A 838 28.19 12.43 -12.96
N ILE A 839 27.18 13.25 -13.24
CA ILE A 839 27.35 14.62 -13.70
C ILE A 839 27.99 15.51 -12.64
N ILE A 840 27.60 15.38 -11.36
CA ILE A 840 28.09 16.28 -10.31
C ILE A 840 29.57 16.03 -10.00
N PRO A 841 30.06 14.78 -9.79
CA PRO A 841 31.49 14.53 -9.65
C PRO A 841 32.30 15.01 -10.85
N ALA A 842 31.90 14.66 -12.09
CA ALA A 842 32.62 15.08 -13.30
C ALA A 842 32.64 16.60 -13.49
N MET A 843 31.54 17.29 -13.17
CA MET A 843 31.48 18.76 -13.21
C MET A 843 32.36 19.40 -12.14
N VAL A 844 32.41 18.86 -10.92
CA VAL A 844 33.26 19.37 -9.82
C VAL A 844 34.75 19.17 -10.13
N GLU A 845 35.12 18.06 -10.78
CA GLU A 845 36.51 17.74 -11.13
C GLU A 845 36.99 18.50 -12.39
N HIS A 846 36.22 18.47 -13.48
CA HIS A 846 36.66 18.96 -14.80
C HIS A 846 36.09 20.34 -15.18
N GLY A 847 35.14 20.88 -14.43
CA GLY A 847 34.45 22.13 -14.71
C GLY A 847 33.27 21.97 -15.68
N ILE A 848 32.35 22.93 -15.68
CA ILE A 848 31.10 22.83 -16.46
C ILE A 848 31.30 22.93 -17.97
N LEU A 849 32.36 23.61 -18.42
CA LEU A 849 32.62 23.83 -19.86
C LEU A 849 33.14 22.58 -20.57
N ASN A 850 33.86 21.70 -19.86
CA ASN A 850 34.44 20.48 -20.41
C ASN A 850 33.50 19.25 -20.24
N LEU A 851 32.31 19.46 -19.66
CA LEU A 851 31.46 18.39 -19.17
C LEU A 851 31.01 17.41 -20.27
N ARG A 852 30.81 17.87 -21.52
CA ARG A 852 30.40 17.02 -22.66
C ARG A 852 31.49 16.03 -23.10
N ASP A 853 32.76 16.31 -22.81
CA ASP A 853 33.87 15.39 -23.15
C ASP A 853 33.94 14.20 -22.18
N HIS A 854 33.49 14.39 -20.93
CA HIS A 854 33.57 13.40 -19.84
C HIS A 854 32.23 12.72 -19.54
N CYS A 855 31.10 13.38 -19.78
CA CYS A 855 29.75 12.83 -19.62
C CYS A 855 29.08 12.60 -20.98
N LYS A 856 29.19 11.36 -21.48
CA LYS A 856 28.59 10.91 -22.75
C LYS A 856 27.51 9.85 -22.50
N LEU A 857 26.57 9.74 -23.43
CA LEU A 857 25.56 8.69 -23.48
C LEU A 857 26.23 7.30 -23.47
N ARG A 858 25.73 6.38 -22.63
CA ARG A 858 26.26 5.03 -22.45
C ARG A 858 25.20 4.03 -21.99
N ALA A 859 25.41 2.75 -22.27
CA ALA A 859 24.50 1.69 -21.86
C ALA A 859 24.34 1.60 -20.32
N GLY A 860 23.13 1.25 -19.86
CA GLY A 860 22.78 1.17 -18.44
C GLY A 860 22.45 2.51 -17.75
N VAL A 861 22.46 3.64 -18.45
CA VAL A 861 21.78 4.88 -18.00
C VAL A 861 20.73 5.24 -19.04
N PRO A 862 19.42 5.16 -18.73
CA PRO A 862 18.38 5.53 -19.69
C PRO A 862 18.38 7.03 -19.96
N LEU A 863 18.48 7.43 -21.23
CA LEU A 863 18.33 8.82 -21.64
C LEU A 863 16.85 9.22 -21.60
N LYS A 864 16.57 10.51 -21.42
CA LYS A 864 15.17 10.99 -21.41
C LYS A 864 14.60 10.99 -22.84
N PRO A 865 13.45 10.36 -23.08
CA PRO A 865 12.97 10.09 -24.43
C PRO A 865 12.57 11.36 -25.20
N MET A 866 12.74 11.32 -26.53
CA MET A 866 12.21 12.33 -27.45
C MET A 866 10.67 12.29 -27.45
N LEU A 867 10.03 13.46 -27.39
CA LEU A 867 8.58 13.62 -27.26
C LEU A 867 7.96 14.29 -28.49
N ALA A 868 6.80 13.80 -28.92
CA ALA A 868 6.10 14.32 -30.10
C ALA A 868 5.05 15.40 -29.77
N LYS A 869 4.96 16.43 -30.61
CA LYS A 869 3.92 17.46 -30.57
C LYS A 869 2.56 16.87 -30.99
N PRO A 870 1.43 17.13 -30.28
CA PRO A 870 0.09 16.83 -30.80
C PRO A 870 -0.23 17.71 -32.01
N THR A 871 -0.92 17.13 -32.98
CA THR A 871 -1.31 17.75 -34.25
C THR A 871 -2.81 17.54 -34.46
N LYS A 872 -3.56 18.58 -34.87
CA LYS A 872 -5.03 18.54 -34.95
C LYS A 872 -5.59 18.18 -36.33
N ALA A 873 -4.80 18.30 -37.39
CA ALA A 873 -5.19 17.99 -38.77
C ALA A 873 -4.01 17.42 -39.57
N ILE A 874 -4.27 16.64 -40.62
CA ILE A 874 -3.21 16.13 -41.51
C ILE A 874 -2.55 17.28 -42.29
N THR A 875 -3.28 18.36 -42.60
CA THR A 875 -2.70 19.57 -43.23
C THR A 875 -1.60 20.20 -42.38
N GLU A 876 -1.77 20.28 -41.06
CA GLU A 876 -0.74 20.79 -40.13
C GLU A 876 0.56 19.94 -40.17
N VAL A 877 0.51 18.69 -40.63
CA VAL A 877 1.70 17.85 -40.88
C VAL A 877 2.42 18.31 -42.14
N LEU A 878 1.68 18.52 -43.23
CA LEU A 878 2.21 18.92 -44.54
C LEU A 878 2.80 20.34 -44.46
N ASP A 879 2.07 21.28 -43.85
CA ASP A 879 2.53 22.65 -43.58
C ASP A 879 3.80 22.66 -42.69
N ARG A 880 3.95 21.68 -41.80
CA ARG A 880 5.09 21.59 -40.87
C ARG A 880 6.33 20.95 -41.50
N PHE A 881 6.15 20.07 -42.48
CA PHE A 881 7.23 19.36 -43.18
C PHE A 881 7.34 19.77 -44.66
N GLU A 882 6.88 20.97 -45.02
CA GLU A 882 7.01 21.51 -46.38
C GLU A 882 8.48 21.44 -46.86
N GLY A 883 8.71 20.80 -48.01
CA GLY A 883 10.05 20.60 -48.57
C GLY A 883 10.95 19.60 -47.81
N GLN A 884 10.43 18.88 -46.82
CA GLN A 884 11.17 17.89 -46.01
C GLN A 884 10.63 16.48 -46.19
N THR A 885 11.51 15.47 -46.08
CA THR A 885 11.13 14.06 -46.06
C THR A 885 10.69 13.62 -44.67
N PHE A 886 9.62 12.83 -44.60
CA PHE A 886 9.12 12.26 -43.35
C PHE A 886 8.61 10.83 -43.56
N THR A 887 8.44 10.12 -42.45
CA THR A 887 7.82 8.79 -42.38
C THR A 887 6.65 8.82 -41.41
N CYS A 888 5.58 8.10 -41.75
CA CYS A 888 4.46 7.82 -40.86
C CYS A 888 4.63 6.42 -40.27
N GLU A 889 4.56 6.29 -38.95
CA GLU A 889 4.62 5.01 -38.23
C GLU A 889 3.35 4.79 -37.41
N TYR A 890 2.94 3.52 -37.25
CA TYR A 890 1.84 3.16 -36.34
C TYR A 890 2.14 3.58 -34.90
N LYS A 891 1.23 4.34 -34.28
CA LYS A 891 1.31 4.69 -32.86
C LYS A 891 0.63 3.63 -32.00
N TYR A 892 1.34 2.56 -31.69
CA TYR A 892 0.86 1.48 -30.80
C TYR A 892 0.36 1.99 -29.43
N ASP A 893 -0.65 1.31 -28.87
CA ASP A 893 -1.21 1.53 -27.52
C ASP A 893 -0.51 0.57 -26.53
N GLY A 894 0.68 0.96 -26.05
CA GLY A 894 1.57 0.09 -25.27
C GLY A 894 2.29 0.81 -24.13
N GLU A 895 3.40 0.21 -23.66
CA GLU A 895 4.30 0.84 -22.70
C GLU A 895 5.69 1.02 -23.33
N ARG A 896 6.06 2.28 -23.61
CA ARG A 896 7.37 2.65 -24.13
C ARG A 896 8.50 2.15 -23.22
N ALA A 897 9.38 1.36 -23.83
CA ALA A 897 10.48 0.65 -23.22
C ALA A 897 11.79 1.03 -23.90
N GLN A 898 12.80 1.42 -23.12
CA GLN A 898 14.15 1.66 -23.59
C GLN A 898 15.02 0.46 -23.19
N ILE A 899 15.44 -0.35 -24.17
CA ILE A 899 16.19 -1.59 -23.93
C ILE A 899 17.68 -1.31 -24.07
N HIS A 900 18.45 -1.57 -23.01
CA HIS A 900 19.90 -1.47 -23.00
C HIS A 900 20.51 -2.88 -22.91
N TYR A 901 21.55 -3.13 -23.71
CA TYR A 901 22.30 -4.39 -23.70
C TYR A 901 23.79 -4.14 -23.89
N VAL A 902 24.62 -4.93 -23.22
CA VAL A 902 26.07 -5.02 -23.44
C VAL A 902 26.51 -6.49 -23.32
N ALA A 903 27.30 -6.96 -24.28
CA ALA A 903 27.87 -8.30 -24.29
C ALA A 903 29.15 -8.40 -23.42
N LYS A 904 29.33 -9.52 -22.72
CA LYS A 904 30.43 -9.75 -21.76
C LYS A 904 31.83 -9.89 -22.41
N ASP A 905 31.90 -9.89 -23.73
CA ASP A 905 33.13 -9.89 -24.52
C ASP A 905 33.59 -8.47 -24.93
N THR A 906 32.94 -7.43 -24.41
CA THR A 906 33.34 -6.02 -24.57
C THR A 906 34.01 -5.46 -23.30
N ASN A 907 34.72 -4.34 -23.44
CA ASN A 907 35.24 -3.55 -22.32
C ASN A 907 34.21 -2.52 -21.79
N GLU A 908 32.94 -2.65 -22.15
CA GLU A 908 31.86 -1.78 -21.67
C GLU A 908 31.20 -2.40 -20.42
N GLU A 909 30.93 -1.58 -19.41
CA GLU A 909 30.12 -1.97 -18.24
C GLU A 909 28.77 -1.23 -18.27
N LEU A 910 27.66 -1.92 -17.99
CA LEU A 910 26.42 -1.22 -17.61
C LEU A 910 26.68 -0.48 -16.28
N SER A 911 26.18 0.76 -16.21
CA SER A 911 26.23 1.63 -15.03
C SER A 911 26.07 0.89 -13.70
N GLN A 912 26.96 1.13 -12.74
CA GLN A 912 26.91 0.49 -11.42
C GLN A 912 25.58 0.75 -10.68
N ALA A 913 24.97 1.92 -10.88
CA ALA A 913 23.65 2.24 -10.32
C ALA A 913 22.50 1.39 -10.94
N ALA A 914 22.70 0.82 -12.14
CA ALA A 914 21.78 -0.12 -12.76
C ALA A 914 22.01 -1.59 -12.35
N MET A 915 23.03 -1.92 -11.53
CA MET A 915 23.26 -3.32 -11.08
C MET A 915 22.11 -3.90 -10.24
N SER A 916 21.17 -3.05 -9.78
CA SER A 916 19.88 -3.40 -9.15
C SER A 916 18.81 -3.89 -10.17
N ALA A 917 18.94 -3.46 -11.42
CA ALA A 917 18.02 -3.70 -12.54
C ALA A 917 18.54 -4.78 -13.50
N THR A 918 19.84 -4.83 -13.73
CA THR A 918 20.49 -5.71 -14.71
C THR A 918 20.18 -7.19 -14.52
N LYS A 919 19.92 -7.89 -15.62
CA LYS A 919 19.88 -9.36 -15.68
C LYS A 919 20.90 -9.89 -16.68
N GLU A 920 21.45 -11.06 -16.40
CA GLU A 920 22.24 -11.82 -17.37
C GLU A 920 21.32 -12.32 -18.50
N VAL A 921 21.71 -12.07 -19.75
CA VAL A 921 20.91 -12.39 -20.94
C VAL A 921 21.83 -12.93 -22.03
N GLY A 922 21.74 -14.23 -22.31
CA GLY A 922 22.60 -14.90 -23.28
C GLY A 922 24.09 -14.74 -22.96
N LYS A 923 24.84 -14.08 -23.86
CA LYS A 923 26.27 -13.77 -23.72
C LYS A 923 26.51 -12.41 -23.03
N GLY A 924 25.48 -11.69 -22.63
CA GLY A 924 25.55 -10.30 -22.15
C GLY A 924 24.77 -10.02 -20.87
N VAL A 925 24.53 -8.73 -20.66
CA VAL A 925 23.77 -8.14 -19.55
C VAL A 925 22.81 -7.11 -20.13
N ALA A 926 21.56 -7.12 -19.66
CA ALA A 926 20.50 -6.27 -20.18
C ALA A 926 19.67 -5.60 -19.07
N ALA A 927 19.07 -4.45 -19.41
CA ALA A 927 18.08 -3.76 -18.62
C ALA A 927 17.01 -3.11 -19.53
N ILE A 928 15.79 -2.95 -19.01
CA ILE A 928 14.68 -2.29 -19.69
C ILE A 928 14.19 -1.16 -18.80
N PHE A 929 14.06 0.05 -19.35
CA PHE A 929 13.60 1.22 -18.61
C PHE A 929 12.30 1.80 -19.18
N SER A 930 11.46 2.39 -18.33
CA SER A 930 10.22 3.06 -18.74
C SER A 930 10.50 4.42 -19.39
N ARG A 931 9.47 5.00 -20.03
CA ARG A 931 9.46 6.41 -20.47
C ARG A 931 9.95 7.40 -19.39
N ASN A 932 9.71 7.10 -18.11
CA ASN A 932 10.08 7.95 -16.98
C ASN A 932 11.46 7.58 -16.38
N SER A 933 12.22 6.67 -17.01
CA SER A 933 13.49 6.10 -16.55
C SER A 933 13.37 5.11 -15.38
N GLU A 934 12.23 4.46 -15.16
CA GLU A 934 12.07 3.45 -14.09
C GLU A 934 12.50 2.04 -14.55
N ASP A 935 12.96 1.17 -13.66
CA ASP A 935 13.32 -0.22 -14.01
C ASP A 935 12.10 -1.12 -14.31
N LEU A 936 11.96 -1.50 -15.58
CA LEU A 936 10.96 -2.46 -16.08
C LEU A 936 11.51 -3.88 -16.27
N SER A 937 12.81 -4.12 -16.03
CA SER A 937 13.48 -5.42 -16.20
C SER A 937 12.86 -6.52 -15.32
N LYS A 938 12.14 -6.14 -14.26
CA LYS A 938 11.39 -7.04 -13.36
C LYS A 938 9.96 -7.36 -13.86
N LYS A 939 9.38 -6.53 -14.73
CA LYS A 939 8.05 -6.69 -15.36
C LYS A 939 8.10 -7.53 -16.66
N TYR A 940 9.22 -7.47 -17.38
CA TYR A 940 9.42 -8.16 -18.67
C TYR A 940 10.59 -9.18 -18.66
N PRO A 941 10.52 -10.25 -17.83
CA PRO A 941 11.53 -11.31 -17.83
C PRO A 941 11.52 -12.13 -19.13
N ASP A 942 10.39 -12.15 -19.84
CA ASP A 942 10.14 -12.82 -21.11
C ASP A 942 10.79 -12.08 -22.30
N VAL A 943 10.67 -10.76 -22.37
CA VAL A 943 11.42 -9.92 -23.33
C VAL A 943 12.93 -10.15 -23.16
N LEU A 944 13.40 -10.12 -21.91
CA LEU A 944 14.82 -10.34 -21.60
C LEU A 944 15.29 -11.77 -21.90
N ALA A 945 14.44 -12.79 -21.71
CA ALA A 945 14.77 -14.17 -22.08
C ALA A 945 14.83 -14.38 -23.60
N LYS A 946 14.03 -13.62 -24.37
CA LYS A 946 13.94 -13.71 -25.83
C LYS A 946 14.93 -12.85 -26.59
N LEU A 947 15.42 -11.74 -26.00
CA LEU A 947 16.36 -10.79 -26.62
C LEU A 947 17.48 -11.44 -27.49
N PRO A 948 18.12 -12.57 -27.11
CA PRO A 948 19.15 -13.23 -27.93
C PRO A 948 18.65 -13.85 -29.26
N THR A 949 17.33 -13.95 -29.50
CA THR A 949 16.78 -14.42 -30.79
C THR A 949 16.57 -13.26 -31.78
N TRP A 950 16.60 -12.01 -31.33
CA TRP A 950 16.36 -10.81 -32.14
C TRP A 950 17.65 -10.07 -32.54
N VAL A 951 18.72 -10.25 -31.77
CA VAL A 951 20.02 -9.55 -31.90
C VAL A 951 20.99 -10.38 -32.75
N LYS A 952 21.63 -9.77 -33.76
CA LYS A 952 22.63 -10.44 -34.63
C LYS A 952 24.02 -10.45 -33.98
N GLU A 953 24.89 -11.37 -34.41
CA GLU A 953 26.18 -11.65 -33.74
C GLU A 953 27.20 -10.49 -33.78
N ASP A 954 27.03 -9.55 -34.70
CA ASP A 954 27.80 -8.30 -34.85
C ASP A 954 27.43 -7.22 -33.82
N THR A 955 26.30 -7.38 -33.15
CA THR A 955 25.68 -6.36 -32.30
C THR A 955 26.01 -6.67 -30.83
N LYS A 956 26.98 -5.93 -30.30
CA LYS A 956 27.66 -6.16 -29.01
C LYS A 956 27.12 -5.28 -27.89
N SER A 957 26.82 -4.02 -28.17
CA SER A 957 26.18 -3.11 -27.22
C SER A 957 25.15 -2.24 -27.93
N PHE A 958 24.03 -1.93 -27.28
CA PHE A 958 23.01 -1.04 -27.87
C PHE A 958 22.10 -0.37 -26.83
N VAL A 959 21.45 0.70 -27.28
CA VAL A 959 20.28 1.31 -26.63
C VAL A 959 19.18 1.50 -27.66
N LEU A 960 18.04 0.84 -27.44
CA LEU A 960 16.92 0.71 -28.37
C LEU A 960 15.66 1.40 -27.81
N ASP A 961 14.92 2.12 -28.65
CA ASP A 961 13.63 2.75 -28.29
C ASP A 961 12.49 1.96 -28.96
N CYS A 962 11.56 1.45 -28.15
CA CYS A 962 10.51 0.55 -28.61
C CYS A 962 9.23 0.66 -27.76
N GLU A 963 8.11 0.21 -28.31
CA GLU A 963 6.86 0.06 -27.56
C GLU A 963 6.65 -1.41 -27.20
N SER A 964 6.43 -1.71 -25.91
CA SER A 964 6.02 -3.05 -25.46
C SER A 964 4.49 -3.15 -25.52
N VAL A 965 3.96 -4.02 -26.37
CA VAL A 965 2.53 -4.09 -26.70
C VAL A 965 1.99 -5.48 -26.39
N ALA A 966 0.79 -5.59 -25.80
CA ALA A 966 0.15 -6.88 -25.56
C ALA A 966 -0.20 -7.57 -26.90
N TRP A 967 0.04 -8.87 -26.99
CA TRP A 967 -0.04 -9.62 -28.25
C TRP A 967 -0.82 -10.93 -28.12
N ASP A 968 -1.75 -11.15 -29.05
CA ASP A 968 -2.49 -12.38 -29.21
C ASP A 968 -1.71 -13.35 -30.11
N VAL A 969 -1.30 -14.49 -29.56
CA VAL A 969 -0.47 -15.49 -30.26
C VAL A 969 -1.31 -16.36 -31.21
N GLU A 970 -2.63 -16.49 -30.97
CA GLU A 970 -3.52 -17.31 -31.79
C GLU A 970 -4.08 -16.48 -32.96
N GLU A 971 -4.59 -15.28 -32.67
CA GLU A 971 -5.18 -14.38 -33.67
C GLU A 971 -4.17 -13.41 -34.31
N LYS A 972 -2.90 -13.46 -33.89
CA LYS A 972 -1.77 -12.68 -34.45
C LYS A 972 -2.04 -11.17 -34.55
N LYS A 973 -2.53 -10.58 -33.45
CA LYS A 973 -2.97 -9.18 -33.38
C LYS A 973 -2.51 -8.47 -32.11
N VAL A 974 -2.43 -7.15 -32.19
CA VAL A 974 -2.30 -6.24 -31.05
C VAL A 974 -3.53 -6.37 -30.13
N LEU A 975 -3.29 -6.32 -28.82
CA LEU A 975 -4.31 -6.29 -27.77
C LEU A 975 -4.26 -4.95 -27.03
N PRO A 976 -5.39 -4.41 -26.54
CA PRO A 976 -5.44 -3.10 -25.89
C PRO A 976 -4.53 -2.96 -24.66
N PHE A 977 -4.07 -1.75 -24.38
CA PHE A 977 -3.17 -1.43 -23.26
C PHE A 977 -3.67 -1.90 -21.89
N GLN A 978 -4.99 -1.98 -21.67
CA GLN A 978 -5.57 -2.54 -20.44
C GLN A 978 -5.09 -3.97 -20.18
N GLN A 979 -5.00 -4.82 -21.22
CA GLN A 979 -4.49 -6.19 -21.07
C GLN A 979 -3.00 -6.20 -20.69
N LEU A 980 -2.20 -5.29 -21.24
CA LEU A 980 -0.79 -5.10 -20.84
C LEU A 980 -0.68 -4.72 -19.35
N MET A 981 -1.58 -3.88 -18.85
CA MET A 981 -1.62 -3.44 -17.45
C MET A 981 -2.00 -4.54 -16.46
N THR A 982 -2.67 -5.62 -16.89
CA THR A 982 -2.90 -6.81 -16.04
C THR A 982 -1.61 -7.60 -15.72
N ARG A 983 -0.49 -7.33 -16.40
CA ARG A 983 0.79 -7.99 -16.11
C ARG A 983 1.30 -7.60 -14.72
N LYS A 984 1.63 -8.61 -13.89
CA LYS A 984 2.32 -8.46 -12.60
C LYS A 984 3.49 -7.47 -12.73
N LYS A 985 3.57 -6.45 -11.87
CA LYS A 985 4.61 -5.41 -11.93
C LYS A 985 5.94 -5.79 -11.26
N LYS A 986 5.92 -6.73 -10.30
CA LYS A 986 7.09 -7.17 -9.50
C LYS A 986 7.06 -8.70 -9.36
N ASP A 987 8.24 -9.30 -9.13
CA ASP A 987 8.46 -10.75 -8.94
C ASP A 987 7.87 -11.67 -10.03
N VAL A 988 8.00 -11.27 -11.29
CA VAL A 988 7.54 -12.04 -12.45
C VAL A 988 8.58 -13.08 -12.87
N LYS A 989 8.16 -14.34 -12.99
CA LYS A 989 8.89 -15.40 -13.70
C LYS A 989 8.39 -15.54 -15.13
N VAL A 990 9.21 -16.07 -16.05
CA VAL A 990 8.81 -16.33 -17.45
C VAL A 990 7.64 -17.32 -17.54
N GLU A 991 7.64 -18.36 -16.68
CA GLU A 991 6.55 -19.36 -16.58
C GLU A 991 5.21 -18.79 -16.09
N ASP A 992 5.23 -17.68 -15.34
CA ASP A 992 4.04 -17.00 -14.79
C ASP A 992 3.38 -16.01 -15.78
N VAL A 993 3.99 -15.75 -16.94
CA VAL A 993 3.51 -14.73 -17.88
C VAL A 993 2.29 -15.23 -18.65
N LYS A 994 1.10 -14.76 -18.27
CA LYS A 994 -0.15 -14.97 -19.01
C LYS A 994 -0.20 -14.13 -20.29
N VAL A 995 -0.30 -12.81 -20.16
CA VAL A 995 -0.37 -11.87 -21.30
C VAL A 995 1.00 -11.77 -21.97
N LYS A 996 1.08 -12.27 -23.20
CA LYS A 996 2.28 -12.20 -24.04
C LYS A 996 2.43 -10.79 -24.62
N VAL A 997 3.65 -10.44 -25.00
CA VAL A 997 4.03 -9.11 -25.46
C VAL A 997 4.92 -9.23 -26.70
N CYS A 998 4.63 -8.40 -27.68
CA CYS A 998 5.50 -8.14 -28.83
C CYS A 998 6.17 -6.77 -28.63
N VAL A 999 7.44 -6.66 -29.00
CA VAL A 999 8.23 -5.43 -28.91
C VAL A 999 8.32 -4.79 -30.29
N PHE A 1000 7.76 -3.59 -30.45
CA PHE A 1000 7.80 -2.83 -31.70
C PHE A 1000 8.88 -1.75 -31.62
N ALA A 1001 10.02 -1.99 -32.25
CA ALA A 1001 11.17 -1.09 -32.26
C ALA A 1001 11.03 0.03 -33.30
N PHE A 1002 11.31 1.27 -32.89
CA PHE A 1002 11.09 2.46 -33.71
C PHE A 1002 12.26 3.47 -33.73
N ASP A 1003 13.29 3.28 -32.90
CA ASP A 1003 14.55 4.03 -33.01
C ASP A 1003 15.74 3.28 -32.36
N LEU A 1004 16.97 3.63 -32.76
CA LEU A 1004 18.22 3.09 -32.23
C LEU A 1004 19.14 4.26 -31.85
N LEU A 1005 19.60 4.28 -30.60
CA LEU A 1005 20.17 5.47 -29.95
C LEU A 1005 21.66 5.32 -29.62
N TYR A 1006 22.12 4.07 -29.48
CA TYR A 1006 23.51 3.68 -29.24
C TYR A 1006 23.77 2.33 -29.90
N LEU A 1007 24.96 2.13 -30.45
CA LEU A 1007 25.39 0.86 -31.06
C LEU A 1007 26.92 0.69 -30.95
N ASN A 1008 27.37 -0.46 -30.45
CA ASN A 1008 28.77 -0.93 -30.46
C ASN A 1008 29.79 0.12 -29.97
N GLY A 1009 29.49 0.77 -28.83
CA GLY A 1009 30.34 1.79 -28.21
C GLY A 1009 30.05 3.24 -28.67
N GLU A 1010 29.24 3.45 -29.70
CA GLU A 1010 28.98 4.75 -30.31
C GLU A 1010 27.54 5.24 -30.06
N ALA A 1011 27.39 6.50 -29.62
CA ALA A 1011 26.09 7.16 -29.54
C ALA A 1011 25.68 7.67 -30.93
N VAL A 1012 24.55 7.19 -31.45
CA VAL A 1012 24.08 7.50 -32.81
C VAL A 1012 22.97 8.56 -32.85
N VAL A 1013 22.65 9.18 -31.71
CA VAL A 1013 21.59 10.21 -31.58
C VAL A 1013 21.78 11.43 -32.48
N GLU A 1014 23.03 11.81 -32.82
CA GLU A 1014 23.32 12.94 -33.72
C GLU A 1014 23.18 12.58 -35.22
N LYS A 1015 22.96 11.30 -35.57
CA LYS A 1015 22.73 10.84 -36.96
C LYS A 1015 21.26 11.01 -37.37
N SER A 1016 20.98 11.10 -38.66
CA SER A 1016 19.61 11.24 -39.18
C SER A 1016 18.72 10.04 -38.85
N LEU A 1017 17.40 10.23 -38.80
CA LEU A 1017 16.47 9.12 -38.55
C LEU A 1017 16.61 8.01 -39.60
N ARG A 1018 16.87 8.35 -40.87
CA ARG A 1018 17.16 7.38 -41.93
C ARG A 1018 18.34 6.48 -41.57
N GLU A 1019 19.47 7.06 -41.16
CA GLU A 1019 20.67 6.31 -40.75
C GLU A 1019 20.41 5.44 -39.51
N ARG A 1020 19.70 5.96 -38.50
CA ARG A 1020 19.36 5.20 -37.28
C ARG A 1020 18.42 4.03 -37.60
N ARG A 1021 17.42 4.23 -38.47
CA ARG A 1021 16.50 3.16 -38.96
C ARG A 1021 17.24 2.12 -39.81
N GLU A 1022 18.20 2.52 -40.63
CA GLU A 1022 19.06 1.58 -41.35
C GLU A 1022 19.94 0.75 -40.42
N LEU A 1023 20.55 1.35 -39.40
CA LEU A 1023 21.34 0.62 -38.40
C LEU A 1023 20.46 -0.35 -37.58
N LEU A 1024 19.25 0.08 -37.21
CA LEU A 1024 18.24 -0.77 -36.57
C LEU A 1024 17.91 -2.02 -37.41
N HIS A 1025 17.62 -1.85 -38.69
CA HIS A 1025 17.32 -2.98 -39.59
C HIS A 1025 18.57 -3.86 -39.86
N LYS A 1026 19.78 -3.28 -39.84
CA LYS A 1026 21.04 -4.02 -39.98
C LYS A 1026 21.36 -4.86 -38.74
N SER A 1027 21.20 -4.34 -37.52
CA SER A 1027 21.54 -5.04 -36.26
C SER A 1027 20.53 -6.07 -35.76
N PHE A 1028 19.24 -5.93 -36.10
CA PHE A 1028 18.17 -6.76 -35.52
C PHE A 1028 17.42 -7.59 -36.58
N GLN A 1029 16.74 -8.66 -36.16
CA GLN A 1029 15.89 -9.49 -37.00
C GLN A 1029 14.47 -9.64 -36.40
N PRO A 1030 13.39 -9.40 -37.18
CA PRO A 1030 12.02 -9.64 -36.73
C PRO A 1030 11.74 -11.11 -36.38
N VAL A 1031 10.96 -11.34 -35.32
CA VAL A 1031 10.47 -12.65 -34.89
C VAL A 1031 8.98 -12.51 -34.53
N GLU A 1032 8.12 -13.25 -35.23
CA GLU A 1032 6.66 -13.08 -35.15
C GLU A 1032 6.13 -13.26 -33.71
N GLY A 1033 5.38 -12.27 -33.23
CA GLY A 1033 4.82 -12.25 -31.87
C GLY A 1033 5.85 -12.07 -30.75
N GLU A 1034 7.10 -11.69 -31.08
CA GLU A 1034 8.15 -11.36 -30.12
C GLU A 1034 8.74 -9.97 -30.36
N PHE A 1035 9.17 -9.71 -31.59
CA PHE A 1035 9.89 -8.50 -31.98
C PHE A 1035 9.61 -8.13 -33.43
N ALA A 1036 9.29 -6.87 -33.67
CA ALA A 1036 9.09 -6.29 -34.99
C ALA A 1036 9.65 -4.88 -35.06
N PHE A 1037 9.90 -4.38 -36.26
CA PHE A 1037 10.04 -2.94 -36.49
C PHE A 1037 8.65 -2.31 -36.55
N ALA A 1038 8.53 -1.04 -36.17
CA ALA A 1038 7.29 -0.30 -36.29
C ALA A 1038 6.82 -0.26 -37.76
N THR A 1039 5.53 -0.52 -37.98
CA THR A 1039 4.91 -0.46 -39.31
C THR A 1039 4.98 0.97 -39.83
N SER A 1040 5.75 1.18 -40.90
CA SER A 1040 6.12 2.51 -41.41
C SER A 1040 5.79 2.71 -42.89
N MET A 1041 5.38 3.92 -43.26
CA MET A 1041 5.11 4.36 -44.63
C MET A 1041 5.83 5.70 -44.89
N ASP A 1042 6.72 5.73 -45.88
CA ASP A 1042 7.44 6.93 -46.33
C ASP A 1042 6.63 7.65 -47.44
N GLY A 1043 5.40 8.07 -47.13
CA GLY A 1043 4.46 8.72 -48.06
C GLY A 1043 4.16 10.17 -47.69
N GLN A 1044 3.91 11.02 -48.70
CA GLN A 1044 3.69 12.47 -48.53
C GLN A 1044 2.30 12.96 -48.95
N GLU A 1045 1.51 12.14 -49.66
CA GLU A 1045 0.17 12.51 -50.12
C GLU A 1045 -0.88 12.41 -49.00
N LEU A 1046 -1.87 13.31 -48.99
CA LEU A 1046 -2.88 13.40 -47.93
C LEU A 1046 -3.75 12.13 -47.84
N ASP A 1047 -4.18 11.60 -48.99
CA ASP A 1047 -5.03 10.41 -49.06
C ASP A 1047 -4.30 9.14 -48.60
N ASP A 1048 -3.00 9.02 -48.87
CA ASP A 1048 -2.16 7.93 -48.37
C ASP A 1048 -2.05 8.00 -46.84
N ILE A 1049 -1.76 9.19 -46.30
CA ILE A 1049 -1.63 9.41 -44.85
C ILE A 1049 -2.97 9.15 -44.13
N GLN A 1050 -4.09 9.56 -44.71
CA GLN A 1050 -5.43 9.27 -44.18
C GLN A 1050 -5.75 7.76 -44.24
N THR A 1051 -5.44 7.09 -45.35
CA THR A 1051 -5.63 5.64 -45.50
C THR A 1051 -4.81 4.87 -44.45
N PHE A 1052 -3.54 5.21 -44.29
CA PHE A 1052 -2.64 4.60 -43.32
C PHE A 1052 -3.02 4.91 -41.86
N LEU A 1053 -3.62 6.08 -41.59
CA LEU A 1053 -4.21 6.41 -40.30
C LEU A 1053 -5.40 5.49 -40.00
N ASP A 1054 -6.32 5.29 -40.94
CA ASP A 1054 -7.45 4.38 -40.76
C ASP A 1054 -7.02 2.91 -40.68
N GLU A 1055 -5.96 2.51 -41.36
CA GLU A 1055 -5.33 1.18 -41.17
C GLU A 1055 -4.72 1.02 -39.79
N SER A 1056 -4.01 2.02 -39.26
CA SER A 1056 -3.44 1.98 -37.91
C SER A 1056 -4.53 1.78 -36.83
N VAL A 1057 -5.67 2.44 -36.99
CA VAL A 1057 -6.81 2.30 -36.06
C VAL A 1057 -7.46 0.92 -36.18
N LYS A 1058 -7.63 0.38 -37.41
CA LYS A 1058 -8.09 -1.01 -37.63
C LYS A 1058 -7.11 -2.03 -37.03
N ALA A 1059 -5.82 -1.72 -37.03
CA ALA A 1059 -4.76 -2.51 -36.38
C ALA A 1059 -4.67 -2.30 -34.85
N SER A 1060 -5.67 -1.67 -34.22
CA SER A 1060 -5.74 -1.39 -32.78
C SER A 1060 -4.59 -0.52 -32.23
N CYS A 1061 -4.11 0.43 -33.04
CA CYS A 1061 -3.20 1.51 -32.63
C CYS A 1061 -3.96 2.82 -32.38
N GLU A 1062 -3.36 3.77 -31.64
CA GLU A 1062 -3.97 5.07 -31.32
C GLU A 1062 -4.07 6.04 -32.52
N GLY A 1063 -3.36 5.74 -33.61
CA GLY A 1063 -3.17 6.62 -34.76
C GLY A 1063 -1.74 6.54 -35.29
N LEU A 1064 -1.17 7.68 -35.70
CA LEU A 1064 0.15 7.76 -36.34
C LEU A 1064 1.15 8.64 -35.57
N MET A 1065 2.41 8.23 -35.61
CA MET A 1065 3.59 9.06 -35.33
C MET A 1065 4.17 9.52 -36.67
N VAL A 1066 4.37 10.82 -36.88
CA VAL A 1066 5.05 11.32 -38.08
C VAL A 1066 6.42 11.87 -37.70
N LYS A 1067 7.48 11.42 -38.36
CA LYS A 1067 8.86 11.78 -38.04
C LYS A 1067 9.62 12.27 -39.27
N MET A 1068 10.34 13.38 -39.14
CA MET A 1068 11.31 13.83 -40.17
C MET A 1068 12.41 12.77 -40.37
N LEU A 1069 12.70 12.41 -41.63
CA LEU A 1069 13.65 11.34 -41.98
C LEU A 1069 15.09 11.82 -42.13
N ASP A 1070 15.28 12.97 -42.78
CA ASP A 1070 16.57 13.48 -43.22
C ASP A 1070 16.85 14.90 -42.70
N GLY A 1071 18.07 15.39 -42.91
CA GLY A 1071 18.49 16.72 -42.48
C GLY A 1071 18.95 16.80 -41.02
N ALA A 1072 19.66 17.88 -40.67
CA ALA A 1072 20.33 18.03 -39.38
C ALA A 1072 19.37 18.08 -38.17
N GLU A 1073 18.10 18.40 -38.38
CA GLU A 1073 17.09 18.42 -37.31
C GLU A 1073 16.35 17.07 -37.14
N SER A 1074 16.64 16.05 -37.96
CA SER A 1074 16.12 14.68 -37.81
C SER A 1074 16.88 13.82 -36.79
N GLY A 1075 17.92 14.38 -36.16
CA GLY A 1075 18.60 13.81 -35.01
C GLY A 1075 17.63 13.52 -33.86
N TYR A 1076 18.00 12.60 -32.97
CA TYR A 1076 17.19 12.31 -31.79
C TYR A 1076 17.42 13.42 -30.75
N GLU A 1077 16.34 14.00 -30.21
CA GLU A 1077 16.40 15.13 -29.27
C GLU A 1077 15.92 14.72 -27.86
N PRO A 1078 16.81 14.30 -26.95
CA PRO A 1078 16.42 13.89 -25.59
C PRO A 1078 15.73 15.02 -24.80
N SER A 1079 14.71 14.67 -24.02
CA SER A 1079 13.82 15.56 -23.24
C SER A 1079 12.98 16.61 -24.01
N LYS A 1080 13.24 16.92 -25.28
CA LYS A 1080 12.49 17.98 -25.99
C LYS A 1080 11.11 17.50 -26.45
N ARG A 1081 10.10 18.40 -26.41
CA ARG A 1081 8.86 18.23 -27.20
C ARG A 1081 9.15 18.68 -28.65
N SER A 1082 9.91 17.86 -29.37
CA SER A 1082 10.42 18.17 -30.70
C SER A 1082 9.29 18.52 -31.68
N ARG A 1083 9.56 19.49 -32.57
CA ARG A 1083 8.68 19.90 -33.66
C ARG A 1083 8.83 19.00 -34.90
N ASN A 1084 9.67 17.97 -34.80
CA ASN A 1084 10.08 17.09 -35.90
C ASN A 1084 9.56 15.65 -35.70
N TRP A 1085 9.01 15.36 -34.51
CA TRP A 1085 8.12 14.24 -34.26
C TRP A 1085 6.72 14.79 -33.95
N LEU A 1086 5.72 14.42 -34.74
CA LEU A 1086 4.31 14.75 -34.56
C LEU A 1086 3.52 13.49 -34.17
N LYS A 1087 2.38 13.65 -33.53
CA LYS A 1087 1.43 12.56 -33.26
C LYS A 1087 0.01 12.96 -33.67
N ILE A 1088 -0.54 12.19 -34.61
CA ILE A 1088 -1.91 12.29 -35.08
C ILE A 1088 -2.71 11.20 -34.36
N LYS A 1089 -3.84 11.57 -33.76
CA LYS A 1089 -4.80 10.61 -33.22
C LYS A 1089 -6.19 10.87 -33.78
N LYS A 1090 -7.02 9.83 -33.81
CA LYS A 1090 -8.42 9.94 -34.24
C LYS A 1090 -9.21 10.95 -33.40
N ASP A 1091 -9.01 10.99 -32.07
CA ASP A 1091 -9.69 11.91 -31.15
C ASP A 1091 -9.25 13.38 -31.26
N TYR A 1092 -8.16 13.69 -31.97
CA TYR A 1092 -7.70 15.07 -32.19
C TYR A 1092 -8.32 15.72 -33.42
N LEU A 1093 -8.90 14.94 -34.33
CA LEU A 1093 -9.57 15.44 -35.53
C LEU A 1093 -10.91 16.11 -35.14
N SER A 1094 -11.14 17.32 -35.66
CA SER A 1094 -12.39 18.05 -35.48
C SER A 1094 -13.56 17.31 -36.14
N GLY A 1095 -14.62 17.05 -35.38
CA GLY A 1095 -15.81 16.32 -35.86
C GLY A 1095 -15.70 14.78 -35.84
N ILE A 1096 -14.56 14.20 -35.44
CA ILE A 1096 -14.38 12.74 -35.38
C ILE A 1096 -14.03 12.32 -33.94
N GLY A 1097 -15.02 11.81 -33.22
CA GLY A 1097 -14.87 11.27 -31.86
C GLY A 1097 -16.12 11.50 -31.02
N ASP A 1098 -16.49 10.51 -30.20
CA ASP A 1098 -17.69 10.58 -29.36
C ASP A 1098 -17.52 11.61 -28.23
N SER A 1099 -18.31 12.69 -28.26
CA SER A 1099 -18.58 13.53 -27.08
C SER A 1099 -19.86 13.09 -26.37
N LEU A 1100 -19.90 13.31 -25.05
CA LEU A 1100 -20.99 12.93 -24.18
C LEU A 1100 -21.43 14.12 -23.34
N ASP A 1101 -22.74 14.36 -23.29
CA ASP A 1101 -23.34 15.37 -22.42
C ASP A 1101 -23.67 14.71 -21.08
N LEU A 1102 -22.96 15.06 -20.00
CA LEU A 1102 -23.05 14.37 -18.71
C LEU A 1102 -23.47 15.32 -17.57
N VAL A 1103 -24.28 14.80 -16.65
CA VAL A 1103 -24.81 15.52 -15.48
C VAL A 1103 -23.78 15.54 -14.34
N VAL A 1104 -23.56 16.70 -13.73
CA VAL A 1104 -22.71 16.82 -12.54
C VAL A 1104 -23.49 16.40 -11.28
N LEU A 1105 -23.00 15.40 -10.54
CA LEU A 1105 -23.65 14.89 -9.31
C LEU A 1105 -22.90 15.21 -8.01
N GLY A 1106 -21.62 15.58 -8.07
CA GLY A 1106 -20.81 15.88 -6.88
C GLY A 1106 -19.39 16.30 -7.20
N ALA A 1107 -18.62 16.65 -6.16
CA ALA A 1107 -17.25 17.12 -6.25
C ALA A 1107 -16.32 16.58 -5.16
N TYR A 1108 -15.02 16.63 -5.44
CA TYR A 1108 -13.94 16.32 -4.52
C TYR A 1108 -13.13 17.60 -4.25
N HIS A 1109 -12.72 17.83 -3.00
CA HIS A 1109 -11.94 19.01 -2.63
C HIS A 1109 -10.56 18.99 -3.30
N GLY A 1110 -10.14 20.13 -3.83
CA GLY A 1110 -8.85 20.26 -4.51
C GLY A 1110 -7.66 20.12 -3.57
N LYS A 1111 -6.52 19.70 -4.14
CA LYS A 1111 -5.27 19.42 -3.42
C LYS A 1111 -4.14 20.25 -4.04
N GLY A 1112 -3.14 20.60 -3.24
CA GLY A 1112 -2.04 21.47 -3.69
C GLY A 1112 -2.54 22.89 -4.00
N LYS A 1113 -2.29 23.39 -5.23
CA LYS A 1113 -2.72 24.73 -5.69
C LYS A 1113 -4.24 24.94 -5.51
N ARG A 1114 -5.05 23.96 -5.91
CA ARG A 1114 -6.53 24.03 -5.94
C ARG A 1114 -7.22 23.87 -4.56
N THR A 1115 -6.52 24.12 -3.44
CA THR A 1115 -7.05 23.83 -2.09
C THR A 1115 -8.21 24.73 -1.63
N SER A 1116 -8.48 25.83 -2.34
CA SER A 1116 -9.62 26.73 -2.14
C SER A 1116 -10.88 26.36 -2.92
N VAL A 1117 -10.82 25.38 -3.84
CA VAL A 1117 -11.91 25.07 -4.79
C VAL A 1117 -12.14 23.55 -4.91
N TYR A 1118 -13.13 23.16 -5.72
CA TYR A 1118 -13.29 21.76 -6.13
C TYR A 1118 -12.21 21.39 -7.15
N GLY A 1119 -11.52 20.27 -6.93
CA GLY A 1119 -10.42 19.83 -7.78
C GLY A 1119 -10.80 18.83 -8.86
N ALA A 1120 -11.91 18.10 -8.63
CA ALA A 1120 -12.49 17.13 -9.55
C ALA A 1120 -13.99 16.96 -9.28
N PHE A 1121 -14.72 16.42 -10.24
CA PHE A 1121 -16.18 16.28 -10.24
C PHE A 1121 -16.61 14.87 -10.64
N LEU A 1122 -17.74 14.39 -10.09
CA LEU A 1122 -18.37 13.11 -10.41
C LEU A 1122 -19.51 13.33 -11.41
N LEU A 1123 -19.46 12.64 -12.55
CA LEU A 1123 -20.41 12.80 -13.66
C LEU A 1123 -21.26 11.55 -13.90
N ALA A 1124 -22.46 11.74 -14.44
CA ALA A 1124 -23.45 10.69 -14.72
C ALA A 1124 -24.17 10.85 -16.06
N CYS A 1125 -24.59 9.72 -16.65
CA CYS A 1125 -25.53 9.64 -17.76
C CYS A 1125 -26.95 9.43 -17.23
N TYR A 1126 -27.98 9.77 -18.01
CA TYR A 1126 -29.37 9.57 -17.61
C TYR A 1126 -29.92 8.21 -18.10
N ASN A 1127 -30.66 7.48 -17.26
CA ASN A 1127 -31.32 6.23 -17.65
C ASN A 1127 -32.85 6.41 -17.65
N PRO A 1128 -33.46 6.78 -18.80
CA PRO A 1128 -34.91 6.99 -18.90
C PRO A 1128 -35.74 5.71 -18.72
N GLY A 1129 -35.12 4.53 -18.78
CA GLY A 1129 -35.79 3.26 -18.50
C GLY A 1129 -35.92 2.94 -17.00
N THR A 1130 -35.24 3.69 -16.13
CA THR A 1130 -35.33 3.52 -14.66
C THR A 1130 -35.49 4.83 -13.88
N ASP A 1131 -35.52 5.98 -14.56
CA ASP A 1131 -35.53 7.33 -13.95
C ASP A 1131 -34.39 7.52 -12.95
N THR A 1132 -33.15 7.21 -13.38
CA THR A 1132 -31.94 7.35 -12.55
C THR A 1132 -30.79 8.01 -13.29
N TYR A 1133 -29.91 8.69 -12.54
CA TYR A 1133 -28.62 9.17 -13.00
C TYR A 1133 -27.55 8.14 -12.67
N GLU A 1134 -27.01 7.48 -13.69
CA GLU A 1134 -26.03 6.41 -13.55
C GLU A 1134 -24.61 6.98 -13.74
N THR A 1135 -23.79 6.88 -12.69
CA THR A 1135 -22.43 7.45 -12.70
C THR A 1135 -21.55 6.84 -13.81
N VAL A 1136 -20.78 7.69 -14.51
CA VAL A 1136 -19.89 7.30 -15.64
C VAL A 1136 -18.40 7.50 -15.31
N CYS A 1137 -18.01 8.66 -14.79
CA CYS A 1137 -16.61 9.01 -14.62
C CYS A 1137 -16.39 10.09 -13.56
N ASN A 1138 -15.13 10.25 -13.15
CA ASN A 1138 -14.62 11.45 -12.50
C ASN A 1138 -13.89 12.31 -13.55
N ILE A 1139 -13.88 13.63 -13.37
CA ILE A 1139 -13.18 14.57 -14.25
C ILE A 1139 -12.46 15.67 -13.44
N GLY A 1140 -11.25 16.07 -13.84
CA GLY A 1140 -10.45 17.14 -13.21
C GLY A 1140 -9.64 17.99 -14.19
N THR A 1141 -9.83 17.76 -15.48
CA THR A 1141 -9.06 18.30 -16.61
C THR A 1141 -10.00 18.84 -17.69
N GLY A 1142 -9.51 19.81 -18.47
CA GLY A 1142 -10.32 20.61 -19.42
C GLY A 1142 -10.58 22.03 -18.92
N PHE A 1143 -10.70 22.22 -17.61
CA PHE A 1143 -10.94 23.53 -16.99
C PHE A 1143 -9.70 24.43 -16.94
N SER A 1144 -9.90 25.75 -17.09
CA SER A 1144 -8.94 26.79 -16.67
C SER A 1144 -9.12 27.12 -15.17
N GLU A 1145 -8.17 27.83 -14.55
CA GLU A 1145 -8.29 28.18 -13.12
C GLU A 1145 -9.50 29.10 -12.84
N ALA A 1146 -9.78 30.07 -13.73
CA ALA A 1146 -10.96 30.94 -13.61
C ALA A 1146 -12.30 30.17 -13.68
N VAL A 1147 -12.41 29.21 -14.61
CA VAL A 1147 -13.60 28.35 -14.71
C VAL A 1147 -13.78 27.49 -13.46
N LEU A 1148 -12.71 27.07 -12.79
CA LEU A 1148 -12.82 26.32 -11.52
C LEU A 1148 -13.32 27.17 -10.35
N GLU A 1149 -13.00 28.47 -10.33
CA GLU A 1149 -13.54 29.40 -9.33
C GLU A 1149 -15.04 29.66 -9.57
N GLU A 1150 -15.45 29.91 -10.82
CA GLU A 1150 -16.86 30.09 -11.20
C GLU A 1150 -17.70 28.81 -10.96
N LEU A 1151 -17.16 27.64 -11.32
CA LEU A 1151 -17.78 26.35 -11.02
C LEU A 1151 -17.86 26.08 -9.51
N HIS A 1152 -16.87 26.53 -8.73
CA HIS A 1152 -16.95 26.42 -7.28
C HIS A 1152 -18.04 27.32 -6.69
N GLU A 1153 -18.19 28.56 -7.15
CA GLU A 1153 -19.24 29.46 -6.65
C GLU A 1153 -20.65 29.02 -7.07
N SER A 1154 -20.83 28.55 -8.30
CA SER A 1154 -22.11 28.09 -8.83
C SER A 1154 -22.56 26.74 -8.23
N LEU A 1155 -21.69 25.74 -8.21
CA LEU A 1155 -22.03 24.41 -7.67
C LEU A 1155 -22.22 24.41 -6.14
N SER A 1156 -21.50 25.29 -5.41
CA SER A 1156 -21.69 25.40 -3.95
C SER A 1156 -23.07 25.92 -3.54
N LYS A 1157 -23.84 26.50 -4.46
CA LYS A 1157 -25.24 26.95 -4.23
C LYS A 1157 -26.27 25.82 -4.36
N ILE A 1158 -25.88 24.64 -4.83
CA ILE A 1158 -26.76 23.47 -5.06
C ILE A 1158 -26.31 22.20 -4.31
N VAL A 1159 -25.59 22.38 -3.20
CA VAL A 1159 -25.08 21.30 -2.35
C VAL A 1159 -26.20 20.59 -1.60
N ILE A 1160 -26.09 19.26 -1.47
CA ILE A 1160 -27.00 18.41 -0.69
C ILE A 1160 -26.23 17.48 0.26
N ASP A 1161 -26.77 17.25 1.46
CA ASP A 1161 -26.12 16.46 2.53
C ASP A 1161 -25.90 14.97 2.18
N ARG A 1162 -26.64 14.45 1.19
CA ARG A 1162 -26.67 13.03 0.83
C ARG A 1162 -27.11 12.84 -0.63
N PRO A 1163 -26.66 11.78 -1.33
CA PRO A 1163 -27.12 11.45 -2.67
C PRO A 1163 -28.64 11.23 -2.70
N LYS A 1164 -29.28 11.61 -3.81
CA LYS A 1164 -30.72 11.37 -4.01
C LYS A 1164 -30.96 9.89 -4.33
N PRO A 1165 -32.12 9.29 -3.99
CA PRO A 1165 -32.37 7.85 -4.17
C PRO A 1165 -32.25 7.34 -5.61
N PHE A 1166 -32.37 8.24 -6.58
CA PHE A 1166 -32.24 7.98 -8.02
C PHE A 1166 -30.82 8.23 -8.56
N TYR A 1167 -29.81 8.35 -7.71
CA TYR A 1167 -28.39 8.37 -8.11
C TYR A 1167 -27.81 6.94 -8.02
N ALA A 1168 -27.49 6.32 -9.15
CA ALA A 1168 -26.81 5.03 -9.18
C ALA A 1168 -25.28 5.21 -9.14
N HIS A 1169 -24.73 5.08 -7.94
CA HIS A 1169 -23.31 5.28 -7.63
C HIS A 1169 -22.68 4.08 -6.91
N SER A 1170 -21.36 4.09 -6.73
CA SER A 1170 -20.66 3.06 -5.95
C SER A 1170 -21.06 3.09 -4.47
N SER A 1171 -21.31 1.92 -3.90
CA SER A 1171 -21.63 1.72 -2.47
C SER A 1171 -20.40 1.79 -1.56
N GLY A 1172 -19.19 1.73 -2.13
CA GLY A 1172 -17.94 1.87 -1.37
C GLY A 1172 -17.65 3.33 -1.02
N GLY A 1173 -17.70 3.68 0.27
CA GLY A 1173 -17.46 5.05 0.77
C GLY A 1173 -16.07 5.65 0.53
N GLN A 1174 -15.17 4.92 -0.16
CA GLN A 1174 -13.89 5.43 -0.65
C GLN A 1174 -14.01 6.10 -2.04
N HIS A 1175 -15.11 5.86 -2.76
CA HIS A 1175 -15.33 6.30 -4.14
C HIS A 1175 -16.46 7.33 -4.28
N GLN A 1176 -17.02 7.78 -3.16
CA GLN A 1176 -18.03 8.84 -3.10
C GLN A 1176 -17.34 10.22 -3.14
N PRO A 1177 -18.00 11.26 -3.69
CA PRO A 1177 -17.50 12.62 -3.64
C PRO A 1177 -17.50 13.18 -2.21
N ASP A 1178 -16.65 14.17 -1.94
CA ASP A 1178 -16.66 14.89 -0.67
C ASP A 1178 -17.96 15.71 -0.48
N VAL A 1179 -18.54 16.17 -1.60
CA VAL A 1179 -19.75 17.01 -1.66
C VAL A 1179 -20.69 16.49 -2.75
N TRP A 1180 -21.98 16.38 -2.47
CA TRP A 1180 -23.02 16.02 -3.46
C TRP A 1180 -23.78 17.27 -3.93
N PHE A 1181 -24.29 17.24 -5.16
CA PHE A 1181 -25.07 18.32 -5.77
C PHE A 1181 -26.46 17.85 -6.21
N GLU A 1182 -27.36 18.81 -6.44
CA GLU A 1182 -28.58 18.57 -7.22
C GLU A 1182 -28.26 18.37 -8.73
N PRO A 1183 -29.05 17.57 -9.47
CA PRO A 1183 -28.75 17.24 -10.86
C PRO A 1183 -29.24 18.38 -11.75
N ARG A 1184 -28.41 19.40 -11.93
CA ARG A 1184 -28.77 20.64 -12.65
C ARG A 1184 -27.90 20.90 -13.87
N TYR A 1185 -26.58 20.86 -13.71
CA TYR A 1185 -25.64 21.23 -14.76
C TYR A 1185 -25.28 20.02 -15.62
N VAL A 1186 -25.28 20.24 -16.94
CA VAL A 1186 -24.81 19.28 -17.95
C VAL A 1186 -23.54 19.84 -18.58
N TRP A 1187 -22.51 19.01 -18.74
CA TRP A 1187 -21.25 19.38 -19.38
C TRP A 1187 -20.99 18.50 -20.60
N GLU A 1188 -20.48 19.09 -21.66
CA GLU A 1188 -19.95 18.34 -22.80
C GLU A 1188 -18.54 17.83 -22.45
N VAL A 1189 -18.38 16.51 -22.54
CA VAL A 1189 -17.15 15.79 -22.21
C VAL A 1189 -16.69 14.99 -23.42
N LYS A 1190 -15.45 15.24 -23.89
CA LYS A 1190 -14.83 14.40 -24.93
C LYS A 1190 -14.03 13.28 -24.27
N THR A 1191 -14.08 12.08 -24.85
CA THR A 1191 -13.30 10.90 -24.43
C THR A 1191 -12.38 10.41 -25.54
N ALA A 1192 -11.38 9.61 -25.21
CA ALA A 1192 -10.59 8.87 -26.20
C ALA A 1192 -11.21 7.49 -26.51
N ASP A 1193 -11.66 6.78 -25.46
CA ASP A 1193 -12.33 5.47 -25.54
C ASP A 1193 -13.44 5.36 -24.48
N LEU A 1194 -14.26 4.31 -24.58
CA LEU A 1194 -15.11 3.82 -23.50
C LEU A 1194 -14.53 2.49 -22.96
N THR A 1195 -14.78 2.18 -21.69
CA THR A 1195 -14.16 1.05 -20.98
C THR A 1195 -15.13 0.43 -19.97
N LEU A 1196 -15.08 -0.88 -19.73
CA LEU A 1196 -15.83 -1.48 -18.63
C LEU A 1196 -15.22 -1.09 -17.27
N SER A 1197 -16.06 -0.87 -16.26
CA SER A 1197 -15.64 -0.51 -14.90
C SER A 1197 -16.51 -1.16 -13.82
N PRO A 1198 -15.91 -1.69 -12.74
CA PRO A 1198 -16.68 -2.18 -11.58
C PRO A 1198 -17.24 -1.02 -10.72
N ARG A 1199 -16.57 0.14 -10.72
CA ARG A 1199 -16.93 1.32 -9.92
C ARG A 1199 -18.20 2.01 -10.42
N TYR A 1200 -18.23 2.33 -11.71
CA TYR A 1200 -19.29 3.12 -12.34
C TYR A 1200 -20.50 2.26 -12.74
N LYS A 1201 -21.62 2.89 -13.06
CA LYS A 1201 -22.94 2.23 -13.18
C LYS A 1201 -23.67 2.47 -14.50
N ALA A 1202 -23.21 3.44 -15.31
CA ALA A 1202 -23.65 3.64 -16.68
C ALA A 1202 -23.60 2.34 -17.50
N GLY A 1203 -24.62 2.06 -18.32
CA GLY A 1203 -24.69 0.88 -19.18
C GLY A 1203 -24.82 -0.48 -18.48
N MET A 1204 -24.74 -0.55 -17.14
CA MET A 1204 -24.68 -1.81 -16.39
C MET A 1204 -25.90 -2.72 -16.64
N LYS A 1205 -27.09 -2.13 -16.80
CA LYS A 1205 -28.35 -2.85 -17.10
C LYS A 1205 -28.55 -3.12 -18.59
N GLU A 1206 -27.76 -2.52 -19.48
CA GLU A 1206 -27.90 -2.64 -20.93
C GLU A 1206 -27.30 -3.94 -21.50
N GLY A 1207 -26.58 -4.73 -20.68
CA GLY A 1207 -25.96 -5.99 -21.10
C GLY A 1207 -24.70 -5.80 -21.95
N VAL A 1208 -23.78 -4.93 -21.51
CA VAL A 1208 -22.43 -4.78 -22.10
C VAL A 1208 -21.39 -5.71 -21.46
N ASP A 1209 -21.64 -6.15 -20.23
CA ASP A 1209 -20.84 -7.13 -19.51
C ASP A 1209 -21.62 -8.44 -19.33
N PRO A 1210 -21.08 -9.62 -19.73
CA PRO A 1210 -21.75 -10.91 -19.53
C PRO A 1210 -22.04 -11.29 -18.08
N SER A 1211 -21.36 -10.69 -17.08
CA SER A 1211 -21.66 -10.95 -15.66
C SER A 1211 -22.77 -10.06 -15.08
N GLY A 1212 -23.03 -8.91 -15.70
CA GLY A 1212 -23.98 -7.90 -15.20
C GLY A 1212 -23.48 -7.10 -13.98
N GLU A 1213 -22.21 -7.25 -13.59
CA GLU A 1213 -21.63 -6.56 -12.42
C GLU A 1213 -20.94 -5.23 -12.79
N LYS A 1214 -20.53 -5.06 -14.06
CA LYS A 1214 -19.75 -3.90 -14.54
C LYS A 1214 -20.60 -2.90 -15.32
N GLY A 1215 -20.32 -1.61 -15.10
CA GLY A 1215 -20.80 -0.49 -15.92
C GLY A 1215 -19.73 -0.01 -16.89
N ILE A 1216 -19.89 1.20 -17.43
CA ILE A 1216 -19.01 1.83 -18.42
C ILE A 1216 -18.37 3.11 -17.85
N SER A 1217 -17.11 3.36 -18.21
CA SER A 1217 -16.30 4.54 -17.87
C SER A 1217 -15.63 5.13 -19.10
N LEU A 1218 -15.27 6.42 -19.04
CA LEU A 1218 -14.56 7.15 -20.09
C LEU A 1218 -13.03 7.07 -19.90
N ARG A 1219 -12.27 6.89 -20.99
CA ARG A 1219 -10.80 6.91 -21.02
C ARG A 1219 -10.33 8.33 -21.39
N PHE A 1220 -9.60 8.98 -20.49
CA PHE A 1220 -9.17 10.39 -20.61
C PHE A 1220 -10.32 11.40 -20.86
N PRO A 1221 -11.38 11.42 -20.02
CA PRO A 1221 -12.44 12.43 -20.15
C PRO A 1221 -11.88 13.85 -19.97
N ARG A 1222 -12.27 14.76 -20.87
CA ARG A 1222 -11.93 16.19 -20.81
C ARG A 1222 -13.19 17.04 -20.88
N PHE A 1223 -13.32 18.01 -19.98
CA PHE A 1223 -14.34 19.03 -20.07
C PHE A 1223 -14.10 19.88 -21.33
N ILE A 1224 -15.16 20.12 -22.10
CA ILE A 1224 -15.17 21.04 -23.23
C ILE A 1224 -15.88 22.33 -22.80
N LYS A 1225 -17.17 22.24 -22.48
CA LYS A 1225 -18.02 23.39 -22.10
C LYS A 1225 -19.21 22.98 -21.25
N ILE A 1226 -19.84 23.98 -20.62
CA ILE A 1226 -21.18 23.83 -20.02
C ILE A 1226 -22.23 23.79 -21.15
N ARG A 1227 -23.29 23.00 -20.96
CA ARG A 1227 -24.42 22.85 -21.89
C ARG A 1227 -25.67 23.48 -21.28
N ASP A 1228 -25.69 24.81 -21.22
CA ASP A 1228 -26.84 25.58 -20.73
C ASP A 1228 -28.09 25.43 -21.62
N ASP A 1229 -27.92 24.90 -22.83
CA ASP A 1229 -28.98 24.48 -23.74
C ASP A 1229 -29.63 23.13 -23.38
N LYS A 1230 -29.15 22.45 -22.32
CA LYS A 1230 -29.64 21.13 -21.88
C LYS A 1230 -29.94 21.03 -20.40
N LYS A 1231 -31.03 20.34 -20.08
CA LYS A 1231 -31.38 19.87 -18.73
C LYS A 1231 -30.74 18.52 -18.43
N ALA A 1232 -30.71 18.14 -17.15
CA ALA A 1232 -30.13 16.88 -16.70
C ALA A 1232 -30.80 15.63 -17.31
N ASP A 1233 -32.10 15.67 -17.59
CA ASP A 1233 -32.87 14.63 -18.30
C ASP A 1233 -32.65 14.61 -19.83
N GLU A 1234 -31.99 15.62 -20.39
CA GLU A 1234 -31.60 15.74 -21.81
C GLU A 1234 -30.11 15.38 -22.05
N ALA A 1235 -29.43 14.90 -21.00
CA ALA A 1235 -28.07 14.35 -21.03
C ALA A 1235 -27.98 13.05 -21.86
N THR A 1236 -26.76 12.68 -22.27
CA THR A 1236 -26.48 11.41 -22.96
C THR A 1236 -27.01 10.25 -22.13
N SER A 1237 -27.78 9.37 -22.77
CA SER A 1237 -28.46 8.27 -22.06
C SER A 1237 -27.55 7.06 -21.83
N SER A 1238 -27.80 6.32 -20.75
CA SER A 1238 -27.09 5.07 -20.41
C SER A 1238 -27.02 4.07 -21.58
N ARG A 1239 -28.11 3.99 -22.35
CA ARG A 1239 -28.17 3.20 -23.59
C ARG A 1239 -27.27 3.75 -24.70
N GLN A 1240 -27.19 5.07 -24.89
CA GLN A 1240 -26.25 5.65 -25.86
C GLN A 1240 -24.78 5.36 -25.48
N VAL A 1241 -24.43 5.42 -24.18
CA VAL A 1241 -23.10 5.00 -23.69
C VAL A 1241 -22.82 3.53 -24.02
N ALA A 1242 -23.81 2.65 -23.83
CA ALA A 1242 -23.70 1.23 -24.20
C ALA A 1242 -23.62 0.99 -25.72
N GLU A 1243 -24.31 1.79 -26.54
CA GLU A 1243 -24.22 1.74 -28.01
C GLU A 1243 -22.89 2.30 -28.53
N MET A 1244 -22.32 3.33 -27.91
CA MET A 1244 -20.97 3.84 -28.19
C MET A 1244 -19.91 2.76 -27.89
N TYR A 1245 -19.92 2.18 -26.69
CA TYR A 1245 -18.98 1.11 -26.31
C TYR A 1245 -19.05 -0.10 -27.26
N ARG A 1246 -20.25 -0.51 -27.69
CA ARG A 1246 -20.43 -1.60 -28.67
C ARG A 1246 -19.95 -1.28 -30.09
N LYS A 1247 -19.86 -0.01 -30.47
CA LYS A 1247 -19.34 0.45 -31.77
C LYS A 1247 -17.82 0.46 -31.82
N GLN A 1248 -17.13 0.34 -30.68
CA GLN A 1248 -15.68 0.16 -30.67
C GLN A 1248 -15.35 -1.25 -31.21
N GLU A 1249 -14.68 -1.31 -32.36
CA GLU A 1249 -14.52 -2.54 -33.17
C GLU A 1249 -13.77 -3.68 -32.45
N SER A 1250 -13.09 -3.39 -31.34
CA SER A 1250 -12.42 -4.36 -30.46
C SER A 1250 -13.38 -5.30 -29.72
N VAL A 1251 -14.63 -4.88 -29.47
CA VAL A 1251 -15.58 -5.61 -28.60
C VAL A 1251 -16.29 -6.76 -29.32
N THR A 1252 -16.47 -6.69 -30.64
CA THR A 1252 -17.37 -7.62 -31.37
C THR A 1252 -16.78 -9.01 -31.72
N LYS A 1253 -15.51 -9.31 -31.37
CA LYS A 1253 -14.87 -10.61 -31.68
C LYS A 1253 -14.15 -11.32 -30.52
N SER A 1254 -13.93 -10.69 -29.37
CA SER A 1254 -13.11 -11.25 -28.29
C SER A 1254 -13.89 -12.23 -27.39
N LYS A 1255 -13.90 -13.53 -27.73
CA LYS A 1255 -14.40 -14.61 -26.84
C LYS A 1255 -13.43 -14.98 -25.71
N GLY A 1256 -12.80 -13.98 -25.08
CA GLY A 1256 -11.91 -14.15 -23.93
C GLY A 1256 -12.63 -13.86 -22.60
N PRO A 1257 -12.14 -14.39 -21.46
CA PRO A 1257 -12.64 -13.97 -20.15
C PRO A 1257 -12.28 -12.49 -19.90
N ALA A 1258 -13.27 -11.67 -19.61
CA ALA A 1258 -13.09 -10.23 -19.39
C ALA A 1258 -12.12 -9.95 -18.22
N ALA A 1259 -11.20 -9.02 -18.43
CA ALA A 1259 -10.27 -8.56 -17.40
C ALA A 1259 -10.98 -7.75 -16.30
N ASP A 1260 -10.30 -7.57 -15.18
CA ASP A 1260 -10.79 -6.80 -14.04
C ASP A 1260 -10.06 -5.44 -14.01
N ASP A 1261 -10.58 -4.52 -14.81
CA ASP A 1261 -9.94 -3.24 -15.12
C ASP A 1261 -10.38 -2.15 -14.12
N ASP A 1262 -9.60 -1.97 -13.06
CA ASP A 1262 -9.75 -0.85 -12.12
C ASP A 1262 -8.34 -0.30 -11.79
N PHE A 1263 -7.92 0.72 -12.53
CA PHE A 1263 -6.66 1.44 -12.36
C PHE A 1263 -6.92 2.95 -12.38
N GLU A 1264 -6.59 3.65 -11.29
CA GLU A 1264 -6.60 5.11 -11.24
C GLU A 1264 -5.33 5.69 -11.88
N TYR A 1265 -5.50 6.84 -12.53
CA TYR A 1265 -4.47 7.85 -12.81
C TYR A 1265 -4.74 9.04 -11.87
#